data_AF-A0A0M3HYT8-F1
#
_entry.id   AF-A0A0M3HYT8-F1
#
_cell.length_a   1.000
_cell.length_b   1.000
_cell.length_c   1.000
_cell.angle_alpha   90.00
_cell.angle_beta   90.00
_cell.angle_gamma   90.00
#
_symmetry.space_group_name_H-M   'P 1'
#
loop_
_entity.id
_entity.type
_entity.pdbx_description
1 polymer ?
#
loop_
_entity_poly.entity_id
_entity_poly.type
_entity_poly.pdbx_seq_one_letter_code
_entity_poly.pdbx_strand_id
1 'polypeptide(L)'
;LQLSDSFAPICSEEECRTTCHDFYKVASFWQFPSPSRSRNPVYATFCNAEIRSLLGKFAFPMWTILFTIFASTLALLLYRWSRKEKRRNYLRSEVQKRLDLRERSIREVEAKVVEVPIAVREQIASRDLNELIDDIQAGRYTALQVLRTYQWKAIESHRKTNCITQFIQEAEKWAKELDALAADSNYQRPPLFGIPFSIKECICVVGYDQTKGYAQELGKIATEDAVIVQQIKRLGGVPFVLTNVPQSLLTFSCMNPIYGITSNAFTPDRTSGGSSGGEGALIGTGGSIIGIGADVGGSIRYPCHFNGIAGIKPSHHRLSQQGVRGSVPGRPLINASCGPMTRKISETVKFLSIIWSDDWISSRDPYVPSVKWNQKEFDTRRPLRIGYYEDDGWFKPTPSMQRAVAETRSRLECLGHTLIPFNPLQVAEAFSLFIGAVTVDGCRYLLNKFDADLECDGYASIMNMNRVPFILRRIIAFLTAPFYPRIAHVIRAMPRDTSELRCIYERIEIYRHKFVRAMVSSNIDALLCPVQVVPAVGHVYPMHLFATTSYCGIFNLLDFAAGTVCVSKVTEEDERMLADYPEDDLWYKMAKEATKGSVGLPVGIQVAAPPYHEETVLRILQDIEKSIEREKTLVNKE
;
A
#
# COMPACT_ATOMS: atom_id res chain seq x y z
N LEU A 1 14.69 0.78 48.06
CA LEU A 1 14.41 2.01 48.83
C LEU A 1 14.21 3.15 47.85
N GLN A 2 13.00 3.71 47.86
CA GLN A 2 12.52 4.96 47.24
C GLN A 2 12.67 5.16 45.72
N LEU A 3 11.61 4.78 45.01
CA LEU A 3 11.17 5.44 43.77
C LEU A 3 9.95 6.28 44.13
N SER A 4 10.05 7.60 44.01
CA SER A 4 8.95 8.56 44.16
C SER A 4 8.59 9.16 42.80
N ASP A 5 7.32 8.99 42.45
CA ASP A 5 6.43 9.92 41.75
C ASP A 5 6.88 10.56 40.43
N SER A 6 6.42 9.98 39.32
CA SER A 6 5.73 10.70 38.22
C SER A 6 5.33 9.74 37.08
N PHE A 7 4.26 8.97 37.30
CA PHE A 7 3.46 8.39 36.21
C PHE A 7 2.05 8.98 36.29
N ALA A 8 1.71 9.84 35.33
CA ALA A 8 0.35 10.32 35.15
C ALA A 8 -0.52 9.18 34.55
N PRO A 9 -1.68 8.85 35.14
CA PRO A 9 -2.57 7.86 34.55
C PRO A 9 -3.36 8.50 33.40
N ILE A 10 -3.11 8.03 32.18
CA ILE A 10 -3.99 8.23 31.03
C ILE A 10 -5.16 7.26 31.18
N CYS A 11 -6.21 7.70 31.86
CA CYS A 11 -7.63 7.40 31.62
C CYS A 11 -8.43 7.82 32.86
N SER A 12 -9.27 8.84 32.71
CA SER A 12 -10.28 9.18 33.72
C SER A 12 -11.28 8.03 33.86
N GLU A 13 -11.41 7.53 35.08
CA GLU A 13 -12.31 6.45 35.55
C GLU A 13 -13.82 6.72 35.37
N GLU A 14 -14.20 7.78 34.65
CA GLU A 14 -15.58 8.26 34.52
C GLU A 14 -16.27 7.80 33.22
N GLU A 15 -15.52 7.30 32.22
CA GLU A 15 -16.11 6.74 30.99
C GLU A 15 -16.32 5.21 31.02
N CYS A 16 -15.74 4.49 31.98
CA CYS A 16 -15.95 3.04 32.15
C CYS A 16 -17.12 2.69 33.08
N ARG A 17 -17.73 3.65 33.78
CA ARG A 17 -18.88 3.38 34.67
C ARG A 17 -20.25 3.52 34.01
N THR A 18 -20.33 4.08 32.80
CA THR A 18 -21.62 4.32 32.11
C THR A 18 -22.04 3.22 31.13
N THR A 19 -21.21 2.20 30.87
CA THR A 19 -21.53 1.11 29.92
C THR A 19 -21.86 -0.24 30.56
N CYS A 20 -21.64 -0.42 31.86
CA CYS A 20 -22.00 -1.66 32.58
C CYS A 20 -23.30 -1.57 33.40
N HIS A 21 -23.90 -0.38 33.58
CA HIS A 21 -25.10 -0.23 34.40
C HIS A 21 -26.44 -0.36 33.62
N ASP A 22 -26.41 -0.34 32.29
CA ASP A 22 -27.62 -0.41 31.45
C ASP A 22 -27.94 -1.81 30.90
N PHE A 23 -27.05 -2.78 31.06
CA PHE A 23 -27.31 -4.16 30.60
C PHE A 23 -28.10 -5.03 31.58
N TYR A 24 -28.33 -4.57 32.83
CA TYR A 24 -29.06 -5.33 33.86
C TYR A 24 -30.42 -4.73 34.28
N LYS A 25 -30.87 -3.62 33.67
CA LYS A 25 -32.17 -3.00 34.00
C LYS A 25 -33.32 -3.25 33.00
N VAL A 26 -33.08 -3.97 31.91
CA VAL A 26 -34.14 -4.29 30.93
C VAL A 26 -34.65 -5.75 31.04
N ALA A 27 -34.03 -6.58 31.88
CA ALA A 27 -34.37 -8.01 32.01
C ALA A 27 -35.34 -8.35 33.16
N SER A 28 -35.98 -7.37 33.82
CA SER A 28 -36.81 -7.62 35.02
C SER A 28 -38.24 -7.09 34.96
N PHE A 29 -38.84 -6.93 33.77
CA PHE A 29 -40.23 -6.45 33.66
C PHE A 29 -41.23 -7.37 32.94
N TRP A 30 -40.84 -8.60 32.61
CA TRP A 30 -41.76 -9.59 32.02
C TRP A 30 -41.61 -10.96 32.68
N GLN A 31 -42.11 -11.09 33.91
CA GLN A 31 -42.53 -12.39 34.44
C GLN A 31 -43.97 -12.63 33.99
N PHE A 32 -44.16 -13.55 33.04
CA PHE A 32 -45.47 -14.14 32.76
C PHE A 32 -45.83 -15.11 33.90
N PRO A 33 -47.03 -15.03 34.52
CA PRO A 33 -47.51 -16.12 35.35
C PRO A 33 -48.00 -17.28 34.47
N SER A 34 -47.73 -18.51 34.91
CA SER A 34 -48.20 -19.74 34.28
C SER A 34 -49.74 -19.83 34.26
N PRO A 35 -50.36 -20.59 33.34
CA PRO A 35 -51.80 -20.58 33.16
C PRO A 35 -52.48 -21.54 34.15
N SER A 36 -53.12 -21.00 35.19
CA SER A 36 -54.14 -21.74 35.94
C SER A 36 -55.54 -21.33 35.47
N ARG A 37 -56.28 -22.32 34.98
CA ARG A 37 -57.70 -22.29 34.59
C ARG A 37 -58.57 -21.47 35.55
N SER A 38 -59.21 -20.41 35.06
CA SER A 38 -60.58 -20.07 35.46
C SER A 38 -61.27 -19.29 34.33
N ARG A 39 -62.45 -19.79 33.94
CA ARG A 39 -63.37 -19.15 32.99
C ARG A 39 -64.18 -18.12 33.76
N ASN A 40 -64.09 -16.83 33.40
CA ASN A 40 -65.11 -15.86 33.79
C ASN A 40 -65.24 -14.74 32.73
N PRO A 41 -66.36 -14.65 31.98
CA PRO A 41 -66.45 -13.83 30.77
C PRO A 41 -66.94 -12.38 30.99
N VAL A 42 -66.74 -11.78 32.18
CA VAL A 42 -67.35 -10.46 32.49
C VAL A 42 -66.33 -9.31 32.64
N TYR A 43 -65.03 -9.57 32.74
CA TYR A 43 -64.01 -8.50 32.89
C TYR A 43 -63.28 -8.09 31.59
N ALA A 44 -63.44 -8.82 30.48
CA ALA A 44 -62.78 -8.49 29.20
C ALA A 44 -63.53 -7.43 28.37
N THR A 45 -64.77 -7.10 28.76
CA THR A 45 -65.66 -6.24 27.98
C THR A 45 -65.58 -4.75 28.40
N PHE A 46 -65.14 -4.44 29.62
CA PHE A 46 -65.05 -3.06 30.10
C PHE A 46 -63.75 -2.35 29.68
N CYS A 47 -62.60 -3.03 29.61
CA CYS A 47 -61.35 -2.41 29.13
C CYS A 47 -61.32 -2.16 27.61
N ASN A 48 -62.07 -2.94 26.82
CA ASN A 48 -62.11 -2.77 25.36
C ASN A 48 -63.03 -1.62 24.90
N ALA A 49 -64.03 -1.23 25.71
CA ALA A 49 -64.96 -0.16 25.37
C ALA A 49 -64.33 1.24 25.57
N GLU A 50 -63.53 1.44 26.63
CA GLU A 50 -62.82 2.71 26.86
C GLU A 50 -61.66 2.92 25.89
N ILE A 51 -60.90 1.86 25.54
CA ILE A 51 -59.83 1.96 24.54
C ILE A 51 -60.40 2.20 23.14
N ARG A 52 -61.53 1.59 22.76
CA ARG A 52 -62.22 1.90 21.49
C ARG A 52 -62.87 3.28 21.46
N SER A 53 -63.34 3.80 22.60
CA SER A 53 -63.85 5.17 22.75
C SER A 53 -62.74 6.22 22.60
N LEU A 54 -61.55 5.93 23.13
CA LEU A 54 -60.35 6.78 22.98
C LEU A 54 -59.75 6.71 21.57
N LEU A 55 -59.74 5.53 20.93
CA LEU A 55 -59.20 5.35 19.57
C LEU A 55 -60.19 5.76 18.47
N GLY A 56 -61.51 5.75 18.74
CA GLY A 56 -62.55 6.16 17.79
C GLY A 56 -62.64 7.67 17.53
N LYS A 57 -61.95 8.49 18.34
CA LYS A 57 -61.92 9.96 18.19
C LYS A 57 -60.67 10.49 17.48
N PHE A 58 -59.70 9.63 17.17
CA PHE A 58 -58.45 9.98 16.50
C PHE A 58 -58.13 9.05 15.32
N ALA A 59 -59.13 8.76 14.49
CA ALA A 59 -58.90 8.14 13.19
C ALA A 59 -58.29 9.18 12.23
N PHE A 60 -56.98 9.39 12.34
CA PHE A 60 -56.24 10.18 11.35
C PHE A 60 -56.42 9.53 9.97
N PRO A 61 -56.79 10.30 8.92
CA PRO A 61 -56.88 9.76 7.56
C PRO A 61 -55.57 9.08 7.18
N MET A 62 -55.61 7.94 6.47
CA MET A 62 -54.39 7.21 6.06
C MET A 62 -53.36 8.13 5.37
N TRP A 63 -53.83 9.15 4.64
CA TRP A 63 -53.02 10.19 4.01
C TRP A 63 -52.24 11.08 4.99
N THR A 64 -52.76 11.38 6.19
CA THR A 64 -52.02 12.17 7.18
C THR A 64 -50.89 11.36 7.82
N ILE A 65 -51.08 10.06 8.02
CA ILE A 65 -50.02 9.13 8.48
C ILE A 65 -48.94 8.98 7.41
N LEU A 66 -49.32 8.78 6.14
CA LEU A 66 -48.34 8.70 5.04
C LEU A 66 -47.59 10.03 4.87
N PHE A 67 -48.28 11.16 4.99
CA PHE A 67 -47.67 12.49 4.93
C PHE A 67 -46.70 12.74 6.10
N THR A 68 -47.06 12.38 7.34
CA THR A 68 -46.16 12.56 8.48
C THR A 68 -44.93 11.66 8.37
N ILE A 69 -45.06 10.42 7.91
CA ILE A 69 -43.93 9.52 7.64
C ILE A 69 -43.04 10.12 6.54
N PHE A 70 -43.63 10.59 5.43
CA PHE A 70 -42.88 11.21 4.35
C PHE A 70 -42.15 12.48 4.80
N ALA A 71 -42.85 13.39 5.48
CA ALA A 71 -42.27 14.63 5.99
C ALA A 71 -41.15 14.37 7.02
N SER A 72 -41.35 13.42 7.93
CA SER A 72 -40.32 13.02 8.92
C SER A 72 -39.11 12.39 8.24
N THR A 73 -39.33 11.54 7.23
CA THR A 73 -38.26 10.91 6.45
C THR A 73 -37.48 11.95 5.66
N LEU A 74 -38.18 12.88 4.98
CA LEU A 74 -37.57 13.98 4.25
C LEU A 74 -36.77 14.90 5.19
N ALA A 75 -37.32 15.27 6.35
CA ALA A 75 -36.63 16.06 7.35
C ALA A 75 -35.36 15.37 7.86
N LEU A 76 -35.43 14.06 8.12
CA LEU A 76 -34.25 13.27 8.51
C LEU A 76 -33.20 13.23 7.39
N LEU A 77 -33.61 13.04 6.14
CA LEU A 77 -32.71 13.04 4.98
C LEU A 77 -32.04 14.39 4.79
N LEU A 78 -32.79 15.49 4.88
CA LEU A 78 -32.28 16.86 4.81
C LEU A 78 -31.33 17.17 5.97
N TYR A 79 -31.66 16.75 7.19
CA TYR A 79 -30.78 16.90 8.35
C TYR A 79 -29.47 16.14 8.17
N ARG A 80 -29.53 14.87 7.71
CA ARG A 80 -28.34 14.05 7.43
C ARG A 80 -27.49 14.66 6.31
N TRP A 81 -28.13 15.14 5.24
CA TRP A 81 -27.47 15.82 4.14
C TRP A 81 -26.78 17.10 4.62
N SER A 82 -27.49 17.96 5.38
CA SER A 82 -26.94 19.20 5.95
C SER A 82 -25.75 18.93 6.86
N ARG A 83 -25.84 17.93 7.74
CA ARG A 83 -24.72 17.53 8.60
C ARG A 83 -23.52 17.02 7.80
N LYS A 84 -23.76 16.24 6.75
CA LYS A 84 -22.71 15.75 5.85
C LYS A 84 -22.04 16.90 5.09
N GLU A 85 -22.80 17.89 4.62
CA GLU A 85 -22.23 19.05 3.93
C GLU A 85 -21.40 19.94 4.85
N LYS A 86 -21.89 20.22 6.07
CA LYS A 86 -21.10 20.94 7.09
C LYS A 86 -19.78 20.23 7.37
N ARG A 87 -19.79 18.91 7.52
CA ARG A 87 -18.57 18.10 7.71
C ARG A 87 -17.63 18.20 6.51
N ARG A 88 -18.15 18.07 5.28
CA ARG A 88 -17.33 18.18 4.05
C ARG A 88 -16.68 19.55 3.93
N ASN A 89 -17.40 20.64 4.25
CA ASN A 89 -16.85 21.98 4.23
C ASN A 89 -15.74 22.17 5.27
N TYR A 90 -15.92 21.63 6.49
CA TYR A 90 -14.87 21.60 7.49
C TYR A 90 -13.63 20.86 6.99
N LEU A 91 -13.78 19.64 6.45
CA LEU A 91 -12.66 18.86 5.92
C LEU A 91 -11.94 19.59 4.78
N ARG A 92 -12.67 20.24 3.86
CA ARG A 92 -12.07 21.07 2.81
C ARG A 92 -11.24 22.22 3.38
N SER A 93 -11.68 22.86 4.46
CA SER A 93 -10.89 23.90 5.13
C SER A 93 -9.60 23.36 5.77
N GLU A 94 -9.62 22.16 6.35
CA GLU A 94 -8.42 21.51 6.88
C GLU A 94 -7.47 21.08 5.77
N VAL A 95 -7.99 20.58 4.64
CA VAL A 95 -7.21 20.31 3.43
C VAL A 95 -6.51 21.57 2.94
N GLN A 96 -7.20 22.71 2.87
CA GLN A 96 -6.57 23.96 2.43
C GLN A 96 -5.42 24.37 3.35
N LYS A 97 -5.60 24.31 4.67
CA LYS A 97 -4.52 24.57 5.63
C LYS A 97 -3.32 23.63 5.43
N ARG A 98 -3.58 22.36 5.11
CA ARG A 98 -2.53 21.38 4.81
C ARG A 98 -1.76 21.75 3.54
N LEU A 99 -2.47 22.13 2.48
CA LEU A 99 -1.85 22.55 1.23
C LEU A 99 -1.00 23.82 1.44
N ASP A 100 -1.50 24.79 2.21
CA ASP A 100 -0.74 26.00 2.54
C ASP A 100 0.56 25.68 3.32
N LEU A 101 0.51 24.70 4.24
CA LEU A 101 1.69 24.22 4.97
C LEU A 101 2.70 23.52 4.04
N ARG A 102 2.22 22.67 3.13
CA ARG A 102 3.03 22.01 2.10
C ARG A 102 3.76 23.04 1.23
N GLU A 103 3.03 24.01 0.68
CA GLU A 103 3.61 25.07 -0.15
C GLU A 103 4.59 25.96 0.62
N ARG A 104 4.36 26.19 1.90
CA ARG A 104 5.32 26.89 2.76
C ARG A 104 6.60 26.06 2.92
N SER A 105 6.49 24.77 3.22
CA SER A 105 7.65 23.88 3.37
C SER A 105 8.49 23.81 2.09
N ILE A 106 7.85 23.82 0.92
CA ILE A 106 8.54 23.83 -0.39
C ILE A 106 9.31 25.14 -0.58
N ARG A 107 8.67 26.28 -0.34
CA ARG A 107 9.31 27.61 -0.48
C ARG A 107 10.49 27.80 0.47
N GLU A 108 10.37 27.33 1.71
CA GLU A 108 11.45 27.39 2.71
C GLU A 108 12.67 26.57 2.26
N VAL A 109 12.45 25.39 1.69
CA VAL A 109 13.53 24.56 1.15
C VAL A 109 14.12 25.20 -0.12
N GLU A 110 13.28 25.69 -1.02
CA GLU A 110 13.72 26.35 -2.25
C GLU A 110 14.66 27.53 -2.00
N ALA A 111 14.40 28.32 -0.95
CA ALA A 111 15.25 29.44 -0.54
C ALA A 111 16.64 29.02 -0.05
N LYS A 112 16.82 27.76 0.39
CA LYS A 112 18.06 27.26 0.99
C LYS A 112 18.91 26.42 0.06
N VAL A 113 18.29 25.74 -0.91
CA VAL A 113 19.04 24.88 -1.85
C VAL A 113 20.01 25.67 -2.75
N VAL A 114 19.77 26.97 -2.91
CA VAL A 114 20.66 27.89 -3.66
C VAL A 114 22.00 28.13 -2.97
N GLU A 115 22.11 27.84 -1.66
CA GLU A 115 23.37 27.96 -0.91
C GLU A 115 24.42 26.92 -1.37
N VAL A 116 24.00 25.85 -2.04
CA VAL A 116 24.93 24.89 -2.68
C VAL A 116 25.08 25.26 -4.16
N PRO A 117 26.31 25.54 -4.65
CA PRO A 117 26.55 25.86 -6.05
C PRO A 117 25.97 24.79 -6.99
N ILE A 118 25.38 25.21 -8.10
CA ILE A 118 24.69 24.31 -9.05
C ILE A 118 25.61 23.19 -9.55
N ALA A 119 26.87 23.49 -9.86
CA ALA A 119 27.85 22.50 -10.30
C ALA A 119 28.08 21.39 -9.27
N VAL A 120 28.09 21.73 -7.97
CA VAL A 120 28.22 20.75 -6.88
C VAL A 120 26.95 19.90 -6.78
N ARG A 121 25.77 20.53 -6.89
CA ARG A 121 24.49 19.80 -6.91
C ARG A 121 24.40 18.81 -8.06
N GLU A 122 24.85 19.20 -9.25
CA GLU A 122 24.87 18.32 -10.43
C GLU A 122 25.86 17.16 -10.28
N GLN A 123 27.03 17.40 -9.68
CA GLN A 123 28.00 16.34 -9.37
C GLN A 123 27.45 15.33 -8.35
N ILE A 124 26.81 15.79 -7.28
CA ILE A 124 26.20 14.91 -6.28
C ILE A 124 25.03 14.13 -6.89
N ALA A 125 24.17 14.79 -7.68
CA ALA A 125 22.99 14.17 -8.28
C ALA A 125 23.31 13.15 -9.38
N SER A 126 24.53 13.16 -9.94
CA SER A 126 24.96 12.18 -10.94
C SER A 126 25.45 10.86 -10.33
N ARG A 127 25.76 10.83 -9.03
CA ARG A 127 26.23 9.64 -8.31
C ARG A 127 25.13 8.59 -8.15
N ASP A 128 25.53 7.32 -8.17
CA ASP A 128 24.69 6.24 -7.62
C ASP A 128 24.76 6.17 -6.09
N LEU A 129 23.89 5.37 -5.45
CA LEU A 129 23.87 5.26 -3.98
C LEU A 129 25.21 4.77 -3.41
N ASN A 130 25.86 3.83 -4.09
CA ASN A 130 27.11 3.25 -3.60
C ASN A 130 28.22 4.29 -3.68
N GLU A 131 28.32 4.97 -4.82
CA GLU A 131 29.28 6.07 -5.02
C GLU A 131 29.02 7.20 -4.03
N LEU A 132 27.76 7.60 -3.81
CA LEU A 132 27.43 8.68 -2.89
C LEU A 132 27.79 8.34 -1.44
N ILE A 133 27.57 7.09 -1.02
CA ILE A 133 28.04 6.58 0.27
C ILE A 133 29.56 6.69 0.34
N ASP A 134 30.30 6.21 -0.67
CA ASP A 134 31.76 6.25 -0.64
C ASP A 134 32.30 7.70 -0.65
N ASP A 135 31.66 8.60 -1.41
CA ASP A 135 32.00 10.02 -1.49
C ASP A 135 31.82 10.72 -0.13
N ILE A 136 30.70 10.48 0.56
CA ILE A 136 30.42 11.11 1.86
C ILE A 136 31.25 10.48 2.99
N GLN A 137 31.50 9.17 2.94
CA GLN A 137 32.40 8.48 3.88
C GLN A 137 33.84 9.00 3.75
N ALA A 138 34.29 9.32 2.54
CA ALA A 138 35.59 9.94 2.28
C ALA A 138 35.63 11.44 2.64
N GLY A 139 34.50 12.07 2.99
CA GLY A 139 34.42 13.49 3.33
C GLY A 139 34.50 14.42 2.11
N ARG A 140 34.22 13.91 0.90
CA ARG A 140 34.18 14.73 -0.32
C ARG A 140 32.99 15.68 -0.35
N TYR A 141 31.89 15.28 0.26
CA TYR A 141 30.69 16.09 0.45
C TYR A 141 30.27 16.08 1.92
N THR A 142 29.61 17.14 2.36
CA THR A 142 28.96 17.17 3.68
C THR A 142 27.53 16.62 3.59
N ALA A 143 26.98 16.14 4.71
CA ALA A 143 25.59 15.70 4.80
C ALA A 143 24.62 16.81 4.38
N LEU A 144 24.88 18.07 4.76
CA LEU A 144 24.05 19.20 4.37
C LEU A 144 24.08 19.48 2.86
N GLN A 145 25.25 19.35 2.21
CA GLN A 145 25.37 19.50 0.75
C GLN A 145 24.58 18.42 0.01
N VAL A 146 24.68 17.17 0.47
CA VAL A 146 23.94 16.05 -0.12
C VAL A 146 22.43 16.23 0.08
N LEU A 147 21.99 16.55 1.30
CA LEU A 147 20.58 16.81 1.60
C LEU A 147 20.00 17.91 0.73
N ARG A 148 20.66 19.08 0.65
CA ARG A 148 20.18 20.22 -0.16
C ARG A 148 20.16 19.92 -1.65
N THR A 149 21.09 19.09 -2.13
CA THR A 149 21.06 18.61 -3.52
C THR A 149 19.80 17.79 -3.79
N TYR A 150 19.47 16.83 -2.91
CA TYR A 150 18.27 16.01 -3.10
C TYR A 150 16.98 16.77 -2.82
N GLN A 151 16.98 17.75 -1.92
CA GLN A 151 15.88 18.70 -1.77
C GLN A 151 15.61 19.49 -3.05
N TRP A 152 16.66 19.95 -3.74
CA TRP A 152 16.54 20.62 -5.03
C TRP A 152 15.93 19.68 -6.09
N LYS A 153 16.45 18.47 -6.23
CA LYS A 153 15.90 17.47 -7.15
C LYS A 153 14.46 17.07 -6.81
N ALA A 154 14.12 17.00 -5.53
CA ALA A 154 12.77 16.69 -5.06
C ALA A 154 11.78 17.79 -5.45
N ILE A 155 12.15 19.07 -5.38
CA ILE A 155 11.32 20.19 -5.85
C ILE A 155 11.08 20.09 -7.36
N GLU A 156 12.11 19.80 -8.15
CA GLU A 156 11.98 19.61 -9.61
C GLU A 156 11.02 18.45 -9.94
N SER A 157 11.18 17.33 -9.22
CA SER A 157 10.35 16.14 -9.34
C SER A 157 8.90 16.42 -8.97
N HIS A 158 8.70 17.19 -7.90
CA HIS A 158 7.39 17.58 -7.41
C HIS A 158 6.62 18.43 -8.42
N ARG A 159 7.28 19.40 -9.05
CA ARG A 159 6.66 20.24 -10.08
C ARG A 159 6.14 19.42 -11.26
N LYS A 160 6.80 18.31 -11.59
CA LYS A 160 6.40 17.41 -12.68
C LYS A 160 5.30 16.42 -12.28
N THR A 161 5.33 15.94 -11.04
CA THR A 161 4.57 14.74 -10.65
C THR A 161 3.65 14.91 -9.45
N ASN A 162 3.75 16.01 -8.68
CA ASN A 162 2.98 16.25 -7.46
C ASN A 162 3.16 15.11 -6.41
N CYS A 163 4.40 14.65 -6.21
CA CYS A 163 4.73 13.44 -5.43
C CYS A 163 5.00 13.65 -3.93
N ILE A 164 5.20 14.87 -3.46
CA ILE A 164 5.61 15.18 -2.05
C ILE A 164 4.39 15.57 -1.25
N THR A 165 4.16 15.07 -0.04
CA THR A 165 3.12 15.63 0.85
C THR A 165 3.65 16.78 1.68
N GLN A 166 4.88 16.66 2.20
CA GLN A 166 5.54 17.67 3.03
C GLN A 166 7.05 17.41 3.13
N PHE A 167 7.87 18.47 3.19
CA PHE A 167 9.29 18.35 3.57
C PHE A 167 9.46 18.25 5.09
N ILE A 168 10.40 17.42 5.54
CA ILE A 168 10.73 17.27 6.97
C ILE A 168 11.63 18.45 7.37
N GLN A 169 11.11 19.34 8.22
CA GLN A 169 11.76 20.57 8.66
C GLN A 169 13.05 20.31 9.45
N GLU A 170 13.09 19.23 10.22
CA GLU A 170 14.25 18.84 11.04
C GLU A 170 15.40 18.26 10.23
N ALA A 171 15.20 17.92 8.94
CA ALA A 171 16.21 17.23 8.13
C ALA A 171 17.53 18.00 8.03
N GLU A 172 17.48 19.33 7.82
CA GLU A 172 18.70 20.15 7.77
C GLU A 172 19.40 20.25 9.13
N LYS A 173 18.63 20.22 10.23
CA LYS A 173 19.21 20.21 11.58
C LYS A 173 20.00 18.92 11.77
N TRP A 174 19.41 17.76 11.46
CA TRP A 174 20.09 16.46 11.56
C TRP A 174 21.34 16.39 10.66
N ALA A 175 21.26 16.91 9.43
CA ALA A 175 22.43 16.95 8.54
C ALA A 175 23.55 17.84 9.10
N LYS A 176 23.23 19.00 9.68
CA LYS A 176 24.22 19.88 10.33
C LYS A 176 24.84 19.24 11.58
N GLU A 177 24.06 18.52 12.37
CA GLU A 177 24.55 17.79 13.54
C GLU A 177 25.53 16.69 13.13
N LEU A 178 25.21 15.94 12.06
CA LEU A 178 26.12 14.95 11.48
C LEU A 178 27.42 15.59 10.97
N ASP A 179 27.34 16.72 10.26
CA ASP A 179 28.51 17.45 9.78
C ASP A 179 29.38 17.97 10.94
N ALA A 180 28.77 18.45 12.02
CA ALA A 180 29.48 18.91 13.21
C ALA A 180 30.19 17.76 13.94
N LEU A 181 29.55 16.59 14.07
CA LEU A 181 30.20 15.39 14.62
C LEU A 181 31.39 14.95 13.76
N ALA A 182 31.23 15.00 12.43
CA ALA A 182 32.28 14.62 11.49
C ALA A 182 33.44 15.62 11.41
N ALA A 183 33.38 16.76 12.11
CA ALA A 183 34.51 17.67 12.26
C ALA A 183 35.55 17.13 13.25
N ASP A 184 35.16 16.23 14.17
CA ASP A 184 36.10 15.46 14.99
C ASP A 184 36.69 14.32 14.15
N SER A 185 38.02 14.32 13.98
CA SER A 185 38.74 13.27 13.25
C SER A 185 38.58 11.87 13.86
N ASN A 186 38.20 11.75 15.12
CA ASN A 186 37.95 10.47 15.80
C ASN A 186 36.52 9.95 15.60
N TYR A 187 35.61 10.77 15.06
CA TYR A 187 34.24 10.37 14.85
C TYR A 187 34.14 9.35 13.70
N GLN A 188 33.61 8.17 14.02
CA GLN A 188 33.35 7.14 13.03
C GLN A 188 31.99 7.39 12.37
N ARG A 189 32.02 7.80 11.10
CA ARG A 189 30.81 7.98 10.30
C ARG A 189 30.05 6.64 10.20
N PRO A 190 28.76 6.58 10.60
CA PRO A 190 27.96 5.38 10.44
C PRO A 190 27.69 5.07 8.95
N PRO A 191 27.26 3.85 8.60
CA PRO A 191 27.24 3.39 7.20
C PRO A 191 26.36 4.20 6.23
N LEU A 192 25.30 4.86 6.71
CA LEU A 192 24.39 5.69 5.91
C LEU A 192 24.55 7.19 6.19
N PHE A 193 25.69 7.61 6.74
CA PHE A 193 25.99 8.99 7.12
C PHE A 193 25.58 9.99 6.04
N GLY A 194 24.62 10.86 6.38
CA GLY A 194 24.15 11.97 5.55
C GLY A 194 23.35 11.58 4.30
N ILE A 195 23.01 10.30 4.11
CA ILE A 195 22.21 9.86 2.96
C ILE A 195 20.74 10.26 3.15
N PRO A 196 20.11 10.97 2.21
CA PRO A 196 18.73 11.42 2.33
C PRO A 196 17.73 10.32 1.96
N PHE A 197 16.72 10.11 2.80
CA PHE A 197 15.65 9.13 2.60
C PHE A 197 14.29 9.79 2.37
N SER A 198 13.62 9.44 1.28
CA SER A 198 12.18 9.70 1.13
C SER A 198 11.38 8.63 1.88
N ILE A 199 10.26 9.02 2.48
CA ILE A 199 9.44 8.15 3.32
C ILE A 199 7.98 8.23 2.86
N LYS A 200 7.37 7.10 2.57
CA LYS A 200 5.93 7.02 2.30
C LYS A 200 5.12 7.56 3.47
N GLU A 201 4.12 8.42 3.21
CA GLU A 201 3.36 9.16 4.23
C GLU A 201 2.65 8.28 5.30
N CYS A 202 2.45 6.98 5.07
CA CYS A 202 1.86 6.07 6.07
C CYS A 202 2.87 5.39 7.00
N ILE A 203 4.16 5.73 6.88
CA ILE A 203 5.23 5.32 7.78
C ILE A 203 5.50 6.47 8.74
N CYS A 204 5.36 6.22 10.05
CA CYS A 204 5.46 7.24 11.07
C CYS A 204 6.84 7.92 11.06
N VAL A 205 6.82 9.25 10.93
CA VAL A 205 7.93 10.14 11.27
C VAL A 205 7.41 11.08 12.35
N VAL A 206 8.11 11.16 13.48
CA VAL A 206 7.68 11.98 14.63
C VAL A 206 7.45 13.43 14.20
N GLY A 207 6.33 14.02 14.65
CA GLY A 207 5.97 15.40 14.32
C GLY A 207 5.16 15.58 13.02
N TYR A 208 4.93 14.50 12.26
CA TYR A 208 4.20 14.55 10.99
C TYR A 208 2.94 13.68 10.99
N ASP A 209 1.97 14.05 10.15
CA ASP A 209 0.74 13.28 9.99
C ASP A 209 0.91 12.00 9.21
N GLN A 210 -0.06 11.13 9.40
CA GLN A 210 -0.18 9.85 8.72
C GLN A 210 -1.59 9.76 8.14
N THR A 211 -1.90 10.60 7.15
CA THR A 211 -3.29 10.79 6.73
C THR A 211 -3.82 9.57 5.98
N LYS A 212 -2.95 8.83 5.27
CA LYS A 212 -3.35 7.72 4.38
C LYS A 212 -4.29 8.24 3.28
N GLY A 213 -4.19 9.52 2.94
CA GLY A 213 -5.07 10.24 2.03
C GLY A 213 -6.49 10.49 2.56
N TYR A 214 -6.75 10.36 3.86
CA TYR A 214 -8.04 10.68 4.48
C TYR A 214 -8.01 12.07 5.10
N ALA A 215 -8.88 12.98 4.64
CA ALA A 215 -8.89 14.35 5.16
C ALA A 215 -9.30 14.37 6.64
N GLN A 216 -10.12 13.42 7.10
CA GLN A 216 -10.49 13.28 8.51
C GLN A 216 -9.33 12.85 9.44
N GLU A 217 -8.19 12.43 8.87
CA GLU A 217 -6.99 12.03 9.61
C GLU A 217 -5.95 13.16 9.67
N LEU A 218 -6.22 14.33 9.07
CA LEU A 218 -5.38 15.52 9.23
C LEU A 218 -5.33 15.97 10.70
N GLY A 219 -4.14 16.34 11.16
CA GLY A 219 -3.87 16.73 12.55
C GLY A 219 -3.56 15.55 13.48
N LYS A 220 -3.57 14.31 12.97
CA LYS A 220 -3.16 13.11 13.72
C LYS A 220 -1.66 12.89 13.55
N ILE A 221 -0.91 13.63 14.36
CA ILE A 221 0.55 13.68 14.33
C ILE A 221 1.13 12.43 15.00
N ALA A 222 2.15 11.83 14.38
CA ALA A 222 2.90 10.74 14.97
C ALA A 222 3.76 11.23 16.13
N THR A 223 3.68 10.54 17.27
CA THR A 223 4.46 10.86 18.48
C THR A 223 5.82 10.18 18.50
N GLU A 224 6.05 9.20 17.63
CA GLU A 224 7.27 8.41 17.55
C GLU A 224 7.55 8.06 16.09
N ASP A 225 8.84 7.90 15.77
CA ASP A 225 9.28 7.35 14.50
C ASP A 225 8.95 5.85 14.42
N ALA A 226 8.61 5.37 13.22
CA ALA A 226 8.60 3.93 12.93
C ALA A 226 9.98 3.32 13.17
N VAL A 227 10.06 2.05 13.58
CA VAL A 227 11.34 1.39 13.91
C VAL A 227 12.31 1.42 12.73
N ILE A 228 11.82 1.31 11.49
CA ILE A 228 12.66 1.45 10.29
C ILE A 228 13.23 2.87 10.12
N VAL A 229 12.47 3.90 10.48
CA VAL A 229 12.94 5.31 10.46
C VAL A 229 13.97 5.53 11.56
N GLN A 230 13.76 4.97 12.76
CA GLN A 230 14.74 5.01 13.84
C GLN A 230 16.05 4.31 13.46
N GLN A 231 15.98 3.13 12.81
CA GLN A 231 17.13 2.41 12.28
C GLN A 231 17.90 3.26 11.27
N ILE A 232 17.19 3.89 10.32
CA ILE A 232 17.81 4.77 9.31
C ILE A 232 18.55 5.93 9.99
N LYS A 233 17.90 6.62 10.94
CA LYS A 233 18.53 7.71 11.71
C LYS A 233 19.74 7.22 12.52
N ARG A 234 19.66 6.05 13.17
CA ARG A 234 20.79 5.44 13.90
C ARG A 234 22.00 5.24 13.00
N LEU A 235 21.77 4.77 11.79
CA LEU A 235 22.81 4.53 10.79
C LEU A 235 23.28 5.82 10.09
N GLY A 236 22.82 6.99 10.53
CA GLY A 236 23.21 8.30 10.02
C GLY A 236 22.44 8.77 8.78
N GLY A 237 21.41 8.05 8.35
CA GLY A 237 20.52 8.48 7.28
C GLY A 237 19.60 9.63 7.71
N VAL A 238 19.21 10.47 6.75
CA VAL A 238 18.43 11.69 6.99
C VAL A 238 17.08 11.59 6.28
N PRO A 239 15.99 11.21 6.97
CA PRO A 239 14.64 11.33 6.42
C PRO A 239 14.36 12.81 6.09
N PHE A 240 14.01 13.11 4.84
CA PHE A 240 13.89 14.52 4.40
C PHE A 240 12.53 14.90 3.83
N VAL A 241 11.72 13.94 3.40
CA VAL A 241 10.46 14.23 2.73
C VAL A 241 9.47 13.10 2.90
N LEU A 242 8.19 13.46 3.04
CA LEU A 242 7.07 12.54 2.99
C LEU A 242 6.45 12.52 1.60
N THR A 243 6.08 11.34 1.10
CA THR A 243 5.57 11.17 -0.27
C THR A 243 4.13 10.71 -0.34
N ASN A 244 3.45 11.14 -1.41
CA ASN A 244 2.01 11.00 -1.58
C ASN A 244 1.56 9.55 -1.71
N VAL A 245 0.31 9.31 -1.30
CA VAL A 245 -0.34 8.00 -1.29
C VAL A 245 -1.76 8.12 -1.83
N PRO A 246 -2.36 7.06 -2.39
CA PRO A 246 -3.78 7.10 -2.68
C PRO A 246 -4.61 7.07 -1.39
N GLN A 247 -5.84 7.59 -1.47
CA GLN A 247 -6.80 7.51 -0.38
C GLN A 247 -6.98 6.05 0.04
N SER A 248 -6.91 5.76 1.35
CA SER A 248 -6.97 4.41 1.94
C SER A 248 -5.80 3.48 1.67
N LEU A 249 -4.80 3.85 0.86
CA LEU A 249 -3.72 2.95 0.45
C LEU A 249 -4.16 1.70 -0.36
N LEU A 250 -5.47 1.47 -0.56
CA LEU A 250 -6.04 0.25 -1.15
C LEU A 250 -6.34 0.40 -2.65
N THR A 251 -5.36 0.92 -3.39
CA THR A 251 -5.37 0.95 -4.86
C THR A 251 -3.94 0.98 -5.36
N PHE A 252 -3.74 0.60 -6.61
CA PHE A 252 -2.47 0.77 -7.32
C PHE A 252 -2.44 2.02 -8.20
N SER A 253 -3.26 3.03 -7.88
CA SER A 253 -3.08 4.43 -8.30
C SER A 253 -2.51 5.29 -7.16
N CYS A 254 -2.29 6.59 -7.40
CA CYS A 254 -1.83 7.53 -6.37
C CYS A 254 -2.62 8.84 -6.43
N MET A 255 -3.84 8.83 -5.91
CA MET A 255 -4.72 9.99 -5.87
C MET A 255 -5.53 10.02 -4.56
N ASN A 256 -5.67 11.20 -3.95
CA ASN A 256 -6.46 11.42 -2.74
C ASN A 256 -7.02 12.86 -2.69
N PRO A 257 -8.05 13.15 -1.86
CA PRO A 257 -8.69 14.46 -1.81
C PRO A 257 -7.88 15.54 -1.09
N ILE A 258 -6.73 15.22 -0.47
CA ILE A 258 -5.87 16.17 0.23
C ILE A 258 -4.85 16.76 -0.74
N TYR A 259 -4.07 15.87 -1.38
CA TYR A 259 -2.88 16.22 -2.16
C TYR A 259 -3.09 16.09 -3.67
N GLY A 260 -4.22 15.54 -4.12
CA GLY A 260 -4.51 15.33 -5.54
C GLY A 260 -3.79 14.11 -6.15
N ILE A 261 -3.57 14.17 -7.45
CA ILE A 261 -2.98 13.08 -8.27
C ILE A 261 -1.46 13.17 -8.25
N THR A 262 -0.78 12.03 -8.08
CA THR A 262 0.64 11.90 -8.39
C THR A 262 0.84 11.19 -9.73
N SER A 263 1.43 11.88 -10.69
CA SER A 263 1.65 11.36 -12.03
C SER A 263 2.93 10.55 -12.17
N ASN A 264 2.96 9.71 -13.20
CA ASN A 264 4.09 8.88 -13.58
C ASN A 264 5.33 9.72 -13.92
N ALA A 265 6.52 9.17 -13.64
CA ALA A 265 7.80 9.82 -13.92
C ALA A 265 8.05 10.14 -15.41
N PHE A 266 7.45 9.38 -16.32
CA PHE A 266 7.63 9.51 -17.77
C PHE A 266 6.56 10.37 -18.45
N THR A 267 5.34 10.38 -17.91
CA THR A 267 4.22 11.07 -18.57
C THR A 267 3.10 11.47 -17.58
N PRO A 268 2.51 12.68 -17.71
CA PRO A 268 1.55 13.19 -16.73
C PRO A 268 0.17 12.53 -16.77
N ASP A 269 -0.22 11.89 -17.88
CA ASP A 269 -1.51 11.25 -18.11
C ASP A 269 -1.62 9.84 -17.49
N ARG A 270 -0.50 9.25 -17.06
CA ARG A 270 -0.43 7.92 -16.47
C ARG A 270 -0.20 7.97 -14.97
N THR A 271 -0.69 6.93 -14.29
CA THR A 271 -0.50 6.77 -12.86
C THR A 271 0.95 6.43 -12.52
N SER A 272 1.43 6.97 -11.40
CA SER A 272 2.70 6.57 -10.78
C SER A 272 2.63 5.19 -10.11
N GLY A 273 1.48 4.51 -10.16
CA GLY A 273 1.27 3.27 -9.43
C GLY A 273 0.89 3.55 -7.99
N GLY A 274 0.71 2.49 -7.18
CA GLY A 274 0.34 2.70 -5.80
C GLY A 274 0.35 1.45 -4.94
N SER A 275 0.27 1.60 -3.62
CA SER A 275 0.07 2.86 -2.90
C SER A 275 1.32 3.69 -2.62
N SER A 276 2.53 3.22 -2.94
CA SER A 276 3.78 4.00 -2.80
C SER A 276 4.07 4.83 -4.06
N GLY A 277 3.04 5.45 -4.66
CA GLY A 277 3.17 6.16 -5.94
C GLY A 277 4.02 7.42 -5.84
N GLY A 278 3.93 8.15 -4.70
CA GLY A 278 4.82 9.27 -4.39
C GLY A 278 6.30 8.89 -4.39
N GLU A 279 6.65 7.78 -3.73
CA GLU A 279 8.03 7.23 -3.75
C GLU A 279 8.45 6.88 -5.20
N GLY A 280 7.60 6.15 -5.93
CA GLY A 280 7.90 5.73 -7.30
C GLY A 280 8.16 6.91 -8.24
N ALA A 281 7.30 7.93 -8.20
CA ALA A 281 7.45 9.13 -9.00
C ALA A 281 8.68 9.95 -8.59
N LEU A 282 8.91 10.13 -7.28
CA LEU A 282 10.04 10.91 -6.77
C LEU A 282 11.39 10.27 -7.13
N ILE A 283 11.53 8.97 -6.94
CA ILE A 283 12.78 8.25 -7.27
C ILE A 283 12.94 8.14 -8.80
N GLY A 284 11.86 7.82 -9.53
CA GLY A 284 11.89 7.67 -10.99
C GLY A 284 12.25 8.96 -11.73
N THR A 285 12.00 10.13 -11.13
CA THR A 285 12.41 11.44 -11.67
C THR A 285 13.75 11.94 -11.12
N GLY A 286 14.42 11.17 -10.24
CA GLY A 286 15.71 11.50 -9.64
C GLY A 286 15.65 12.42 -8.43
N GLY A 287 14.46 12.68 -7.88
CA GLY A 287 14.23 13.50 -6.69
C GLY A 287 14.63 12.86 -5.36
N SER A 288 14.87 11.55 -5.36
CA SER A 288 15.40 10.83 -4.21
C SER A 288 16.25 9.65 -4.68
N ILE A 289 17.33 9.35 -3.94
CA ILE A 289 18.23 8.23 -4.24
C ILE A 289 17.72 6.91 -3.68
N ILE A 290 16.99 6.97 -2.57
CA ILE A 290 16.40 5.83 -1.89
C ILE A 290 15.16 6.28 -1.12
N GLY A 291 14.16 5.41 -1.12
CA GLY A 291 12.92 5.62 -0.41
C GLY A 291 12.42 4.38 0.30
N ILE A 292 11.52 4.55 1.25
CA ILE A 292 10.88 3.46 2.00
C ILE A 292 9.39 3.43 1.70
N GLY A 293 8.97 2.36 1.02
CA GLY A 293 7.58 2.06 0.73
C GLY A 293 6.97 1.01 1.66
N ALA A 294 5.72 0.65 1.39
CA ALA A 294 5.03 -0.44 2.06
C ALA A 294 4.10 -1.18 1.09
N ASP A 295 4.04 -2.51 1.20
CA ASP A 295 3.40 -3.41 0.23
C ASP A 295 2.54 -4.50 0.90
N VAL A 296 1.25 -4.49 0.61
CA VAL A 296 0.26 -5.53 1.01
C VAL A 296 -0.42 -6.23 -0.18
N GLY A 297 -0.06 -5.84 -1.41
CA GLY A 297 -0.70 -6.34 -2.64
C GLY A 297 -0.01 -5.91 -3.93
N GLY A 298 1.25 -5.45 -3.83
CA GLY A 298 2.06 -4.89 -4.91
C GLY A 298 2.46 -3.43 -4.71
N SER A 299 2.18 -2.82 -3.56
CA SER A 299 2.33 -1.37 -3.39
C SER A 299 3.77 -0.82 -3.35
N ILE A 300 4.80 -1.67 -3.32
CA ILE A 300 6.18 -1.28 -3.66
C ILE A 300 6.44 -1.60 -5.13
N ARG A 301 6.01 -2.77 -5.57
CA ARG A 301 6.33 -3.33 -6.89
C ARG A 301 5.65 -2.60 -8.06
N TYR A 302 4.38 -2.20 -7.95
CA TYR A 302 3.71 -1.45 -9.03
C TYR A 302 4.32 -0.07 -9.26
N PRO A 303 4.56 0.78 -8.22
CA PRO A 303 5.28 2.02 -8.44
C PRO A 303 6.68 1.81 -9.03
N CYS A 304 7.40 0.77 -8.62
CA CYS A 304 8.70 0.47 -9.21
C CYS A 304 8.60 0.12 -10.69
N HIS A 305 7.68 -0.78 -11.04
CA HIS A 305 7.37 -1.17 -12.43
C HIS A 305 6.98 0.03 -13.29
N PHE A 306 6.00 0.83 -12.84
CA PHE A 306 5.47 1.94 -13.63
C PHE A 306 6.46 3.10 -13.80
N ASN A 307 7.34 3.34 -12.84
CA ASN A 307 8.32 4.43 -12.90
C ASN A 307 9.73 3.95 -13.27
N GLY A 308 9.89 2.71 -13.71
CA GLY A 308 11.16 2.21 -14.24
C GLY A 308 12.30 2.17 -13.21
N ILE A 309 11.98 1.88 -11.95
CA ILE A 309 12.93 1.78 -10.84
C ILE A 309 12.92 0.36 -10.24
N ALA A 310 13.74 0.12 -9.22
CA ALA A 310 13.85 -1.14 -8.51
C ALA A 310 13.22 -1.07 -7.11
N GLY A 311 12.86 -2.23 -6.58
CA GLY A 311 12.40 -2.32 -5.19
C GLY A 311 12.04 -3.74 -4.79
N ILE A 312 11.95 -3.97 -3.48
CA ILE A 312 11.60 -5.28 -2.93
C ILE A 312 10.59 -5.14 -1.80
N LYS A 313 9.62 -6.06 -1.79
CA LYS A 313 8.82 -6.40 -0.61
C LYS A 313 9.49 -7.59 0.09
N PRO A 314 10.19 -7.38 1.22
CA PRO A 314 10.68 -8.48 2.05
C PRO A 314 9.53 -9.32 2.61
N SER A 315 9.87 -10.47 3.19
CA SER A 315 8.98 -11.23 4.07
C SER A 315 8.47 -10.31 5.19
N HIS A 316 7.22 -10.48 5.62
CA HIS A 316 6.52 -9.53 6.49
C HIS A 316 7.29 -9.22 7.78
N HIS A 317 7.89 -10.25 8.40
CA HIS A 317 8.63 -10.12 9.65
C HIS A 317 10.13 -9.84 9.46
N ARG A 318 10.64 -9.63 8.24
CA ARG A 318 12.06 -9.29 8.01
C ARG A 318 12.38 -7.84 8.43
N LEU A 319 11.37 -6.98 8.53
CA LEU A 319 11.45 -5.62 9.06
C LEU A 319 10.29 -5.38 10.04
N SER A 320 10.53 -4.54 11.05
CA SER A 320 9.48 -4.17 12.00
C SER A 320 8.35 -3.40 11.34
N GLN A 321 7.13 -3.68 11.78
CA GLN A 321 5.92 -2.97 11.38
C GLN A 321 5.45 -1.95 12.42
N GLN A 322 6.19 -1.80 13.52
CA GLN A 322 5.89 -0.78 14.52
C GLN A 322 6.06 0.62 13.90
N GLY A 323 5.00 1.43 14.01
CA GLY A 323 4.91 2.75 13.37
C GLY A 323 4.53 2.71 11.88
N VAL A 324 4.17 1.55 11.31
CA VAL A 324 3.66 1.46 9.94
C VAL A 324 2.14 1.36 9.99
N ARG A 325 1.42 2.42 9.61
CA ARG A 325 -0.03 2.53 9.82
C ARG A 325 -0.81 2.22 8.55
N GLY A 326 -1.34 1.00 8.46
CA GLY A 326 -2.27 0.60 7.40
C GLY A 326 -3.63 1.29 7.52
N SER A 327 -4.41 1.27 6.43
CA SER A 327 -5.78 1.81 6.43
C SER A 327 -6.81 0.92 7.13
N VAL A 328 -6.54 -0.38 7.22
CA VAL A 328 -7.38 -1.34 7.94
C VAL A 328 -6.49 -2.05 8.97
N PRO A 329 -6.60 -1.70 10.26
CA PRO A 329 -5.83 -2.36 11.32
C PRO A 329 -6.39 -3.76 11.62
N GLY A 330 -5.62 -4.59 12.35
CA GLY A 330 -6.11 -5.87 12.89
C GLY A 330 -6.19 -7.02 11.88
N ARG A 331 -5.33 -7.03 10.86
CA ARG A 331 -5.22 -8.15 9.89
C ARG A 331 -4.18 -9.17 10.39
N PRO A 332 -4.54 -10.43 10.64
CA PRO A 332 -3.61 -11.40 11.21
C PRO A 332 -2.75 -12.14 10.17
N LEU A 333 -3.28 -12.45 8.97
CA LEU A 333 -2.57 -13.31 8.01
C LEU A 333 -1.90 -12.57 6.85
N ILE A 334 -2.53 -11.51 6.33
CA ILE A 334 -2.05 -10.73 5.20
C ILE A 334 -1.75 -9.31 5.65
N ASN A 335 -0.47 -9.06 5.89
CA ASN A 335 0.01 -7.77 6.35
C ASN A 335 0.87 -7.08 5.31
N ALA A 336 1.01 -5.77 5.50
CA ALA A 336 1.97 -5.01 4.73
C ALA A 336 3.39 -5.37 5.17
N SER A 337 4.34 -5.31 4.23
CA SER A 337 5.76 -5.32 4.51
C SER A 337 6.36 -4.00 4.03
N CYS A 338 7.22 -3.40 4.84
CA CYS A 338 8.02 -2.25 4.43
C CYS A 338 9.21 -2.72 3.62
N GLY A 339 9.68 -1.90 2.69
CA GLY A 339 10.82 -2.24 1.88
C GLY A 339 11.39 -1.05 1.11
N PRO A 340 12.67 -1.15 0.72
CA PRO A 340 13.33 -0.09 -0.02
C PRO A 340 12.86 -0.03 -1.48
N MET A 341 12.89 1.19 -2.01
CA MET A 341 12.73 1.53 -3.41
C MET A 341 13.97 2.34 -3.81
N THR A 342 14.61 1.97 -4.92
CA THR A 342 15.87 2.58 -5.40
C THR A 342 15.86 2.64 -6.92
N ARG A 343 16.78 3.41 -7.53
CA ARG A 343 16.84 3.47 -9.01
C ARG A 343 17.33 2.15 -9.60
N LYS A 344 18.29 1.51 -8.93
CA LYS A 344 18.89 0.24 -9.32
C LYS A 344 18.78 -0.80 -8.21
N ILE A 345 18.69 -2.09 -8.54
CA ILE A 345 18.59 -3.14 -7.54
C ILE A 345 19.89 -3.31 -6.75
N SER A 346 21.04 -3.01 -7.36
CA SER A 346 22.34 -2.95 -6.68
C SER A 346 22.36 -1.98 -5.49
N GLU A 347 21.64 -0.86 -5.57
CA GLU A 347 21.47 0.09 -4.46
C GLU A 347 20.58 -0.50 -3.35
N THR A 348 19.53 -1.24 -3.72
CA THR A 348 18.68 -1.97 -2.76
C THR A 348 19.51 -3.03 -2.00
N VAL A 349 20.37 -3.78 -2.69
CA VAL A 349 21.29 -4.76 -2.08
C VAL A 349 22.18 -4.08 -1.03
N LYS A 350 22.82 -2.97 -1.38
CA LYS A 350 23.69 -2.22 -0.46
C LYS A 350 22.92 -1.82 0.79
N PHE A 351 21.76 -1.20 0.63
CA PHE A 351 20.94 -0.76 1.76
C PHE A 351 20.54 -1.93 2.68
N LEU A 352 20.02 -3.03 2.13
CA LEU A 352 19.57 -4.16 2.93
C LEU A 352 20.72 -4.91 3.61
N SER A 353 21.89 -4.99 2.98
CA SER A 353 23.10 -5.54 3.62
C SER A 353 23.53 -4.74 4.86
N ILE A 354 23.29 -3.43 4.87
CA ILE A 354 23.55 -2.56 6.02
C ILE A 354 22.45 -2.72 7.07
N ILE A 355 21.18 -2.67 6.65
CA ILE A 355 20.03 -2.73 7.58
C ILE A 355 19.98 -4.06 8.34
N TRP A 356 20.34 -5.16 7.69
CA TRP A 356 20.39 -6.50 8.30
C TRP A 356 21.80 -6.90 8.75
N SER A 357 22.72 -5.95 8.96
CA SER A 357 24.07 -6.25 9.46
C SER A 357 24.10 -6.61 10.96
N ASP A 358 23.12 -6.14 11.73
CA ASP A 358 23.00 -6.35 13.17
C ASP A 358 21.57 -6.64 13.62
N ASP A 359 21.40 -6.90 14.92
CA ASP A 359 20.14 -7.35 15.52
C ASP A 359 19.35 -6.21 16.16
N TRP A 360 19.68 -4.95 15.84
CA TRP A 360 19.10 -3.81 16.53
C TRP A 360 17.58 -3.73 16.37
N ILE A 361 17.04 -4.05 15.19
CA ILE A 361 15.60 -4.06 14.94
C ILE A 361 14.93 -5.07 15.88
N SER A 362 15.44 -6.30 15.96
CA SER A 362 14.92 -7.34 16.84
C SER A 362 15.05 -7.00 18.33
N SER A 363 16.06 -6.20 18.73
CA SER A 363 16.16 -5.70 20.11
C SER A 363 15.11 -4.64 20.46
N ARG A 364 14.54 -3.95 19.45
CA ARG A 364 13.48 -2.95 19.61
C ARG A 364 12.09 -3.54 19.43
N ASP A 365 11.96 -4.48 18.51
CA ASP A 365 10.73 -5.19 18.20
C ASP A 365 10.97 -6.70 18.29
N PRO A 366 10.68 -7.36 19.44
CA PRO A 366 10.95 -8.77 19.64
C PRO A 366 10.12 -9.71 18.74
N TYR A 367 9.13 -9.17 18.01
CA TYR A 367 8.37 -9.92 17.00
C TYR A 367 9.07 -10.00 15.63
N VAL A 368 10.21 -9.32 15.46
CA VAL A 368 11.07 -9.43 14.28
C VAL A 368 12.15 -10.47 14.55
N PRO A 369 12.17 -11.60 13.81
CA PRO A 369 13.23 -12.59 13.96
C PRO A 369 14.60 -12.01 13.65
N SER A 370 15.60 -12.43 14.44
CA SER A 370 16.99 -12.02 14.33
C SER A 370 17.67 -12.69 13.12
N VAL A 371 17.29 -12.29 11.91
CA VAL A 371 17.83 -12.83 10.65
C VAL A 371 18.71 -11.78 9.96
N LYS A 372 20.03 -11.95 10.13
CA LYS A 372 21.06 -11.10 9.51
C LYS A 372 21.19 -11.34 8.01
N TRP A 373 21.82 -10.40 7.32
CA TRP A 373 22.20 -10.50 5.93
C TRP A 373 23.05 -11.75 5.66
N ASN A 374 22.59 -12.60 4.75
CA ASN A 374 23.30 -13.82 4.36
C ASN A 374 24.16 -13.61 3.11
N GLN A 375 25.40 -13.13 3.32
CA GLN A 375 26.35 -12.89 2.23
C GLN A 375 26.63 -14.16 1.40
N LYS A 376 26.66 -15.35 2.02
CA LYS A 376 26.93 -16.62 1.31
C LYS A 376 25.82 -16.99 0.33
N GLU A 377 24.56 -16.73 0.71
CA GLU A 377 23.42 -16.95 -0.17
C GLU A 377 23.41 -15.97 -1.32
N PHE A 378 23.64 -14.68 -1.04
CA PHE A 378 23.72 -13.65 -2.07
C PHE A 378 24.86 -13.91 -3.08
N ASP A 379 26.05 -14.28 -2.61
CA ASP A 379 27.24 -14.51 -3.45
C ASP A 379 27.27 -15.89 -4.12
N THR A 380 26.25 -16.72 -3.93
CA THR A 380 26.25 -18.09 -4.43
C THR A 380 26.54 -18.15 -5.92
N ARG A 381 27.46 -19.02 -6.34
CA ARG A 381 27.80 -19.25 -7.76
C ARG A 381 27.10 -20.47 -8.34
N ARG A 382 26.30 -21.17 -7.52
CA ARG A 382 25.54 -22.32 -7.99
C ARG A 382 24.51 -21.84 -9.02
N PRO A 383 24.31 -22.58 -10.13
CA PRO A 383 23.12 -22.44 -10.96
C PRO A 383 21.84 -22.52 -10.11
N LEU A 384 21.05 -21.46 -10.15
CA LEU A 384 19.72 -21.42 -9.52
C LEU A 384 18.68 -22.07 -10.44
N ARG A 385 17.67 -22.70 -9.82
CA ARG A 385 16.52 -23.30 -10.50
C ARG A 385 15.32 -22.37 -10.35
N ILE A 386 15.00 -21.65 -11.42
CA ILE A 386 14.03 -20.56 -11.40
C ILE A 386 12.77 -21.04 -12.12
N GLY A 387 11.68 -21.18 -11.37
CA GLY A 387 10.36 -21.42 -11.96
C GLY A 387 9.89 -20.16 -12.70
N TYR A 388 9.19 -20.28 -13.82
CA TYR A 388 8.65 -19.12 -14.52
C TYR A 388 7.26 -19.35 -15.09
N TYR A 389 6.49 -18.26 -15.21
CA TYR A 389 5.24 -18.20 -15.96
C TYR A 389 5.03 -16.82 -16.56
N GLU A 390 4.46 -16.79 -17.76
CA GLU A 390 4.08 -15.57 -18.48
C GLU A 390 2.61 -15.21 -18.27
N ASP A 391 1.77 -16.20 -17.98
CA ASP A 391 0.33 -16.08 -17.71
C ASP A 391 -0.01 -16.88 -16.45
N ASP A 392 -0.74 -16.25 -15.52
CA ASP A 392 -1.19 -16.86 -14.27
C ASP A 392 -2.50 -17.68 -14.45
N GLY A 393 -3.08 -17.68 -15.65
CA GLY A 393 -4.33 -18.36 -15.99
C GLY A 393 -5.58 -17.67 -15.44
N TRP A 394 -5.43 -16.51 -14.79
CA TRP A 394 -6.51 -15.69 -14.24
C TRP A 394 -6.68 -14.38 -15.00
N PHE A 395 -5.57 -13.72 -15.35
CA PHE A 395 -5.56 -12.50 -16.12
C PHE A 395 -4.32 -12.47 -17.01
N LYS A 396 -4.51 -12.83 -18.29
CA LYS A 396 -3.44 -12.82 -19.29
C LYS A 396 -2.78 -11.45 -19.38
N PRO A 397 -1.44 -11.32 -19.28
CA PRO A 397 -0.76 -10.03 -19.38
C PRO A 397 -0.70 -9.52 -20.82
N THR A 398 -0.58 -8.20 -20.98
CA THR A 398 -0.37 -7.57 -22.29
C THR A 398 0.93 -8.05 -22.96
N PRO A 399 1.07 -7.94 -24.29
CA PRO A 399 2.21 -8.49 -25.02
C PRO A 399 3.57 -8.03 -24.49
N SER A 400 3.70 -6.75 -24.12
CA SER A 400 4.93 -6.21 -23.53
C SER A 400 5.34 -6.90 -22.22
N MET A 401 4.38 -7.27 -21.37
CA MET A 401 4.66 -7.97 -20.11
C MET A 401 5.10 -9.42 -20.35
N GLN A 402 4.45 -10.12 -21.29
CA GLN A 402 4.82 -11.49 -21.67
C GLN A 402 6.24 -11.51 -22.28
N ARG A 403 6.51 -10.60 -23.22
CA ARG A 403 7.83 -10.45 -23.86
C ARG A 403 8.93 -10.19 -22.83
N ALA A 404 8.71 -9.30 -21.87
CA ALA A 404 9.69 -8.98 -20.84
C ALA A 404 10.10 -10.22 -20.02
N VAL A 405 9.15 -11.10 -19.69
CA VAL A 405 9.46 -12.37 -19.01
C VAL A 405 10.20 -13.33 -19.93
N ALA A 406 9.76 -13.48 -21.17
CA ALA A 406 10.39 -14.37 -22.14
C ALA A 406 11.85 -13.98 -22.42
N GLU A 407 12.15 -12.70 -22.63
CA GLU A 407 13.52 -12.24 -22.83
C GLU A 407 14.36 -12.39 -21.55
N THR A 408 13.77 -12.13 -20.37
CA THR A 408 14.47 -12.30 -19.08
C THR A 408 14.80 -13.77 -18.82
N ARG A 409 13.90 -14.69 -19.18
CA ARG A 409 14.15 -16.14 -19.15
C ARG A 409 15.39 -16.48 -19.96
N SER A 410 15.44 -16.06 -21.22
CA SER A 410 16.59 -16.30 -22.11
C SER A 410 17.89 -15.72 -21.54
N ARG A 411 17.85 -14.52 -20.95
CA ARG A 411 19.01 -13.91 -20.28
C ARG A 411 19.53 -14.76 -19.12
N LEU A 412 18.65 -15.24 -18.27
CA LEU A 412 19.01 -16.08 -17.12
C LEU A 412 19.55 -17.46 -17.55
N GLU A 413 19.00 -18.06 -18.61
CA GLU A 413 19.53 -19.29 -19.21
C GLU A 413 20.97 -19.09 -19.72
N CYS A 414 21.23 -17.97 -20.41
CA CYS A 414 22.58 -17.61 -20.87
C CYS A 414 23.58 -17.39 -19.72
N LEU A 415 23.10 -16.99 -18.53
CA LEU A 415 23.92 -16.86 -17.32
C LEU A 415 24.14 -18.21 -16.60
N GLY A 416 23.57 -19.30 -17.12
CA GLY A 416 23.75 -20.66 -16.61
C GLY A 416 22.71 -21.11 -15.60
N HIS A 417 21.62 -20.35 -15.38
CA HIS A 417 20.51 -20.78 -14.54
C HIS A 417 19.63 -21.81 -15.26
N THR A 418 18.89 -22.61 -14.50
CA THR A 418 17.90 -23.55 -15.05
C THR A 418 16.50 -22.95 -14.91
N LEU A 419 15.81 -22.75 -16.03
CA LEU A 419 14.46 -22.17 -16.06
C LEU A 419 13.42 -23.29 -16.22
N ILE A 420 12.41 -23.31 -15.35
CA ILE A 420 11.44 -24.40 -15.26
C ILE A 420 10.04 -23.81 -15.44
N PRO A 421 9.25 -24.25 -16.44
CA PRO A 421 7.86 -23.85 -16.52
C PRO A 421 7.12 -24.20 -15.22
N PHE A 422 6.50 -23.21 -14.58
CA PHE A 422 5.81 -23.38 -13.32
C PHE A 422 4.44 -22.69 -13.36
N ASN A 423 3.38 -23.48 -13.41
CA ASN A 423 2.02 -22.93 -13.41
C ASN A 423 1.57 -22.67 -11.96
N PRO A 424 1.28 -21.42 -11.57
CA PRO A 424 0.81 -21.12 -10.23
C PRO A 424 -0.51 -21.83 -9.95
N LEU A 425 -0.60 -22.50 -8.79
CA LEU A 425 -1.74 -23.36 -8.47
C LEU A 425 -3.01 -22.54 -8.23
N GLN A 426 -4.09 -22.84 -8.97
CA GLN A 426 -5.45 -22.34 -8.70
C GLN A 426 -5.51 -20.82 -8.38
N VAL A 427 -4.96 -19.98 -9.26
CA VAL A 427 -4.82 -18.53 -9.00
C VAL A 427 -6.15 -17.84 -8.69
N ALA A 428 -7.26 -18.27 -9.30
CA ALA A 428 -8.59 -17.76 -8.95
C ALA A 428 -8.94 -18.00 -7.47
N GLU A 429 -8.63 -19.18 -6.92
CA GLU A 429 -8.82 -19.47 -5.49
C GLU A 429 -7.90 -18.60 -4.64
N ALA A 430 -6.62 -18.54 -4.99
CA ALA A 430 -5.62 -17.73 -4.29
C ALA A 430 -6.07 -16.26 -4.20
N PHE A 431 -6.57 -15.71 -5.30
CA PHE A 431 -7.05 -14.34 -5.37
C PHE A 431 -8.28 -14.12 -4.50
N SER A 432 -9.23 -15.05 -4.44
CA SER A 432 -10.35 -14.98 -3.48
C SER A 432 -9.88 -15.01 -2.04
N LEU A 433 -8.93 -15.88 -1.70
CA LEU A 433 -8.39 -15.97 -0.35
C LEU A 433 -7.69 -14.66 0.04
N PHE A 434 -6.92 -14.09 -0.88
CA PHE A 434 -6.29 -12.78 -0.72
C PHE A 434 -7.34 -11.68 -0.46
N ILE A 435 -8.36 -11.56 -1.31
CA ILE A 435 -9.44 -10.58 -1.13
C ILE A 435 -10.12 -10.76 0.24
N GLY A 436 -10.52 -11.98 0.57
CA GLY A 436 -11.19 -12.26 1.84
C GLY A 436 -10.36 -11.86 3.06
N ALA A 437 -9.04 -12.09 3.01
CA ALA A 437 -8.14 -11.75 4.11
C ALA A 437 -7.78 -10.27 4.21
N VAL A 438 -7.85 -9.49 3.12
CA VAL A 438 -7.67 -8.03 3.18
C VAL A 438 -8.97 -7.29 3.49
N THR A 439 -10.13 -7.93 3.30
CA THR A 439 -11.47 -7.39 3.63
C THR A 439 -12.08 -8.08 4.85
N VAL A 440 -11.35 -8.18 5.97
CA VAL A 440 -11.69 -9.01 7.15
C VAL A 440 -13.11 -8.83 7.72
N ASP A 441 -13.73 -7.66 7.51
CA ASP A 441 -15.08 -7.32 7.99
C ASP A 441 -16.06 -6.99 6.85
N GLY A 442 -15.79 -7.52 5.65
CA GLY A 442 -16.60 -7.27 4.46
C GLY A 442 -16.59 -5.81 4.01
N CYS A 443 -15.47 -5.11 4.27
CA CYS A 443 -15.18 -3.70 4.00
C CYS A 443 -15.91 -2.70 4.92
N ARG A 444 -16.53 -3.13 6.04
CA ARG A 444 -17.32 -2.24 6.89
C ARG A 444 -16.49 -1.10 7.49
N TYR A 445 -15.30 -1.40 8.01
CA TYR A 445 -14.37 -0.42 8.58
C TYR A 445 -14.01 0.63 7.53
N LEU A 446 -13.67 0.16 6.33
CA LEU A 446 -13.31 1.02 5.21
C LEU A 446 -14.46 1.94 4.81
N LEU A 447 -15.67 1.38 4.65
CA LEU A 447 -16.88 2.16 4.34
C LEU A 447 -17.15 3.25 5.38
N ASN A 448 -17.06 2.92 6.67
CA ASN A 448 -17.27 3.89 7.74
C ASN A 448 -16.27 5.04 7.67
N LYS A 449 -15.01 4.77 7.28
CA LYS A 449 -14.01 5.81 7.01
C LYS A 449 -14.43 6.67 5.83
N PHE A 450 -14.74 6.09 4.68
CA PHE A 450 -15.14 6.85 3.48
C PHE A 450 -16.42 7.69 3.70
N ASP A 451 -17.42 7.15 4.41
CA ASP A 451 -18.67 7.87 4.68
C ASP A 451 -18.47 9.12 5.55
N ALA A 452 -17.40 9.14 6.35
CA ALA A 452 -17.02 10.26 7.21
C ALA A 452 -16.02 11.25 6.57
N ASP A 453 -15.62 11.01 5.31
CA ASP A 453 -14.56 11.76 4.61
C ASP A 453 -15.02 12.45 3.32
N LEU A 454 -14.08 13.16 2.69
CA LEU A 454 -14.11 13.51 1.28
C LEU A 454 -13.79 12.25 0.47
N GLU A 455 -14.54 12.00 -0.61
CA GLU A 455 -14.31 10.86 -1.49
C GLU A 455 -13.61 11.34 -2.76
N CYS A 456 -12.53 10.65 -3.14
CA CYS A 456 -11.79 10.92 -4.36
C CYS A 456 -12.46 10.27 -5.59
N ASP A 457 -12.25 10.84 -6.77
CA ASP A 457 -12.83 10.33 -8.02
C ASP A 457 -12.44 8.86 -8.29
N GLY A 458 -13.39 8.11 -8.85
CA GLY A 458 -13.25 6.66 -9.12
C GLY A 458 -13.66 5.73 -7.96
N TYR A 459 -13.58 6.18 -6.70
CA TYR A 459 -13.93 5.34 -5.53
C TYR A 459 -15.44 5.04 -5.43
N ALA A 460 -16.29 5.92 -5.96
CA ALA A 460 -17.75 5.82 -5.85
C ALA A 460 -18.31 4.47 -6.29
N SER A 461 -17.80 3.92 -7.40
CA SER A 461 -18.25 2.64 -7.94
C SER A 461 -18.03 1.48 -6.95
N ILE A 462 -16.81 1.38 -6.39
CA ILE A 462 -16.42 0.35 -5.43
C ILE A 462 -17.15 0.57 -4.11
N MET A 463 -17.20 1.81 -3.61
CA MET A 463 -17.83 2.11 -2.31
C MET A 463 -19.34 1.88 -2.36
N ASN A 464 -20.03 2.28 -3.44
CA ASN A 464 -21.46 2.07 -3.59
C ASN A 464 -21.82 0.58 -3.64
N MET A 465 -21.03 -0.25 -4.32
CA MET A 465 -21.21 -1.70 -4.29
C MET A 465 -21.09 -2.25 -2.86
N ASN A 466 -20.09 -1.79 -2.11
CA ASN A 466 -19.88 -2.25 -0.74
C ASN A 466 -20.94 -1.74 0.26
N ARG A 467 -21.61 -0.60 -0.01
CA ARG A 467 -22.76 -0.08 0.77
C ARG A 467 -24.01 -0.97 0.67
N VAL A 468 -24.13 -1.79 -0.38
CA VAL A 468 -25.26 -2.73 -0.55
C VAL A 468 -25.25 -3.78 0.58
N PRO A 469 -26.40 -4.07 1.22
CA PRO A 469 -26.51 -5.13 2.23
C PRO A 469 -25.92 -6.46 1.75
N PHE A 470 -25.22 -7.16 2.63
CA PHE A 470 -24.45 -8.36 2.28
C PHE A 470 -25.28 -9.43 1.56
N ILE A 471 -26.49 -9.71 2.04
CA ILE A 471 -27.39 -10.71 1.44
C ILE A 471 -27.71 -10.33 -0.02
N LEU A 472 -27.99 -9.05 -0.27
CA LEU A 472 -28.25 -8.55 -1.62
C LEU A 472 -27.00 -8.63 -2.49
N ARG A 473 -25.81 -8.34 -1.95
CA ARG A 473 -24.53 -8.55 -2.67
C ARG A 473 -24.36 -10.00 -3.12
N ARG A 474 -24.68 -10.97 -2.26
CA ARG A 474 -24.61 -12.40 -2.59
C ARG A 474 -25.63 -12.80 -3.67
N ILE A 475 -26.85 -12.27 -3.61
CA ILE A 475 -27.87 -12.47 -4.64
C ILE A 475 -27.41 -11.86 -5.98
N ILE A 476 -26.91 -10.62 -5.98
CA ILE A 476 -26.36 -9.98 -7.17
C ILE A 476 -25.24 -10.84 -7.76
N ALA A 477 -24.28 -11.28 -6.95
CA ALA A 477 -23.20 -12.15 -7.40
C ALA A 477 -23.68 -13.52 -7.89
N PHE A 478 -24.80 -14.04 -7.39
CA PHE A 478 -25.42 -15.25 -7.92
C PHE A 478 -25.99 -15.02 -9.31
N LEU A 479 -26.80 -13.96 -9.47
CA LEU A 479 -27.47 -13.62 -10.72
C LEU A 479 -26.51 -13.19 -11.83
N THR A 480 -25.41 -12.50 -11.50
CA THR A 480 -24.44 -12.00 -12.49
C THR A 480 -23.36 -13.01 -12.86
N ALA A 481 -23.19 -14.10 -12.11
CA ALA A 481 -22.11 -15.08 -12.35
C ALA A 481 -22.07 -15.68 -13.77
N PRO A 482 -23.19 -15.97 -14.45
CA PRO A 482 -23.15 -16.48 -15.83
C PRO A 482 -22.55 -15.49 -16.84
N PHE A 483 -22.60 -14.19 -16.55
CA PHE A 483 -22.16 -13.12 -17.46
C PHE A 483 -20.84 -12.48 -17.02
N TYR A 484 -20.61 -12.38 -15.71
CA TYR A 484 -19.45 -11.72 -15.11
C TYR A 484 -18.84 -12.62 -14.01
N PRO A 485 -18.31 -13.81 -14.38
CA PRO A 485 -17.89 -14.83 -13.41
C PRO A 485 -16.80 -14.32 -12.46
N ARG A 486 -15.81 -13.57 -12.98
CA ARG A 486 -14.70 -13.07 -12.16
C ARG A 486 -15.12 -11.98 -11.17
N ILE A 487 -16.08 -11.11 -11.52
CA ILE A 487 -16.64 -10.11 -10.60
C ILE A 487 -17.45 -10.80 -9.50
N ALA A 488 -18.31 -11.75 -9.88
CA ALA A 488 -19.07 -12.55 -8.92
C ALA A 488 -18.15 -13.29 -7.94
N HIS A 489 -17.03 -13.82 -8.44
CA HIS A 489 -16.01 -14.49 -7.64
C HIS A 489 -15.42 -13.59 -6.55
N VAL A 490 -15.11 -12.33 -6.89
CA VAL A 490 -14.61 -11.34 -5.93
C VAL A 490 -15.66 -10.97 -4.89
N ILE A 491 -16.91 -10.71 -5.30
CA ILE A 491 -17.99 -10.36 -4.36
C ILE A 491 -18.22 -11.49 -3.36
N ARG A 492 -18.11 -12.74 -3.80
CA ARG A 492 -18.27 -13.93 -2.95
C ARG A 492 -17.08 -14.17 -2.01
N ALA A 493 -15.92 -13.58 -2.28
CA ALA A 493 -14.72 -13.75 -1.47
C ALA A 493 -14.75 -12.94 -0.15
N MET A 494 -15.55 -11.87 -0.10
CA MET A 494 -15.65 -11.02 1.08
C MET A 494 -16.38 -11.75 2.23
N PRO A 495 -15.77 -11.87 3.42
CA PRO A 495 -16.38 -12.57 4.55
C PRO A 495 -17.60 -11.80 5.08
N ARG A 496 -18.63 -12.54 5.49
CA ARG A 496 -19.78 -11.98 6.20
C ARG A 496 -19.49 -11.71 7.67
N ASP A 497 -18.85 -12.68 8.30
CA ASP A 497 -18.70 -12.81 9.74
C ASP A 497 -17.41 -13.57 10.07
N THR A 498 -17.14 -13.71 11.36
CA THR A 498 -15.92 -14.36 11.86
C THR A 498 -15.87 -15.86 11.54
N SER A 499 -17.00 -16.52 11.30
CA SER A 499 -17.03 -17.95 10.93
C SER A 499 -16.54 -18.14 9.50
N GLU A 500 -17.06 -17.36 8.56
CA GLU A 500 -16.56 -17.36 7.17
C GLU A 500 -15.08 -16.94 7.11
N LEU A 501 -14.69 -15.92 7.89
CA LEU A 501 -13.31 -15.47 7.97
C LEU A 501 -12.37 -16.58 8.47
N ARG A 502 -12.75 -17.30 9.53
CA ARG A 502 -11.98 -18.45 10.06
C ARG A 502 -11.78 -19.51 8.99
N CYS A 503 -12.82 -19.84 8.22
CA CYS A 503 -12.72 -20.79 7.11
C CYS A 503 -11.80 -20.29 5.98
N ILE A 504 -11.80 -18.98 5.69
CA ILE A 504 -10.86 -18.39 4.73
C ILE A 504 -9.42 -18.56 5.23
N TYR A 505 -9.16 -18.32 6.51
CA TYR A 505 -7.83 -18.46 7.10
C TYR A 505 -7.31 -19.90 7.06
N GLU A 506 -8.15 -20.87 7.42
CA GLU A 506 -7.85 -22.29 7.26
C GLU A 506 -7.47 -22.64 5.82
N ARG A 507 -8.21 -22.12 4.84
CA ARG A 507 -7.91 -22.34 3.41
C ARG A 507 -6.62 -21.65 2.96
N ILE A 508 -6.25 -20.51 3.54
CA ILE A 508 -4.96 -19.85 3.27
C ILE A 508 -3.81 -20.73 3.73
N GLU A 509 -3.89 -21.30 4.93
CA GLU A 509 -2.85 -22.21 5.45
C GLU A 509 -2.68 -23.44 4.54
N ILE A 510 -3.80 -24.05 4.14
CA ILE A 510 -3.81 -25.18 3.20
C ILE A 510 -3.19 -24.78 1.86
N TYR A 511 -3.57 -23.61 1.32
CA TYR A 511 -3.05 -23.11 0.05
C TYR A 511 -1.53 -22.86 0.11
N ARG A 512 -1.04 -22.19 1.16
CA ARG A 512 0.40 -21.97 1.41
C ARG A 512 1.16 -23.29 1.40
N HIS A 513 0.67 -24.30 2.12
CA HIS A 513 1.30 -25.62 2.14
C HIS A 513 1.33 -26.30 0.77
N LYS A 514 0.23 -26.26 0.00
CA LYS A 514 0.16 -26.83 -1.34
C LYS A 514 1.15 -26.16 -2.29
N PHE A 515 1.20 -24.83 -2.27
CA PHE A 515 2.09 -24.04 -3.14
C PHE A 515 3.57 -24.35 -2.86
N VAL A 516 3.97 -24.32 -1.59
CA VAL A 516 5.35 -24.64 -1.20
C VAL A 516 5.72 -26.08 -1.55
N ARG A 517 4.83 -27.07 -1.33
CA ARG A 517 5.08 -28.46 -1.75
C ARG A 517 5.30 -28.60 -3.26
N ALA A 518 4.54 -27.86 -4.08
CA ALA A 518 4.72 -27.87 -5.53
C ALA A 518 6.09 -27.30 -5.94
N MET A 519 6.55 -26.22 -5.29
CA MET A 519 7.89 -25.68 -5.53
C MET A 519 8.99 -26.65 -5.09
N VAL A 520 8.88 -27.22 -3.89
CA VAL A 520 9.86 -28.18 -3.35
C VAL A 520 9.95 -29.43 -4.22
N SER A 521 8.80 -30.00 -4.62
CA SER A 521 8.77 -31.19 -5.50
C SER A 521 9.35 -30.92 -6.89
N SER A 522 9.26 -29.68 -7.38
CA SER A 522 9.86 -29.25 -8.65
C SER A 522 11.32 -28.79 -8.51
N ASN A 523 11.84 -28.78 -7.27
CA ASN A 523 13.16 -28.27 -6.90
C ASN A 523 13.39 -26.83 -7.43
N ILE A 524 12.46 -25.92 -7.11
CA ILE A 524 12.51 -24.51 -7.51
C ILE A 524 13.01 -23.65 -6.35
N ASP A 525 14.02 -22.82 -6.63
CA ASP A 525 14.59 -21.86 -5.68
C ASP A 525 13.78 -20.55 -5.62
N ALA A 526 13.33 -20.06 -6.78
CA ALA A 526 12.62 -18.79 -6.93
C ALA A 526 11.68 -18.80 -8.14
N LEU A 527 10.76 -17.84 -8.22
CA LEU A 527 9.80 -17.67 -9.30
C LEU A 527 10.04 -16.36 -10.05
N LEU A 528 10.05 -16.41 -11.38
CA LEU A 528 10.07 -15.28 -12.31
C LEU A 528 8.70 -15.13 -12.96
N CYS A 529 8.10 -13.94 -12.89
CA CYS A 529 6.81 -13.66 -13.52
C CYS A 529 6.64 -12.17 -13.83
N PRO A 530 5.55 -11.77 -14.52
CA PRO A 530 5.18 -10.37 -14.66
C PRO A 530 4.91 -9.72 -13.30
N VAL A 531 5.20 -8.41 -13.19
CA VAL A 531 4.79 -7.61 -12.01
C VAL A 531 3.29 -7.32 -12.06
N GLN A 532 2.79 -7.06 -13.27
CA GLN A 532 1.46 -6.51 -13.54
C GLN A 532 1.00 -6.97 -14.93
N VAL A 533 -0.31 -6.93 -15.19
CA VAL A 533 -0.94 -7.26 -16.48
C VAL A 533 -0.66 -6.19 -17.55
N VAL A 534 -0.48 -4.95 -17.12
CA VAL A 534 -0.40 -3.74 -17.96
C VAL A 534 0.86 -2.91 -17.62
N PRO A 535 1.38 -2.08 -18.56
CA PRO A 535 2.27 -0.97 -18.23
C PRO A 535 1.51 0.12 -17.46
N ALA A 536 2.13 1.29 -17.22
CA ALA A 536 1.44 2.37 -16.51
C ALA A 536 0.19 2.84 -17.29
N VAL A 537 -0.97 2.81 -16.62
CA VAL A 537 -2.29 3.15 -17.20
C VAL A 537 -2.77 4.52 -16.70
N GLY A 538 -3.82 5.06 -17.31
CA GLY A 538 -4.45 6.31 -16.85
C GLY A 538 -4.92 6.26 -15.39
N HIS A 539 -4.98 7.41 -14.73
CA HIS A 539 -5.13 7.55 -13.26
C HIS A 539 -6.29 6.80 -12.62
N VAL A 540 -7.42 6.66 -13.33
CA VAL A 540 -8.65 6.05 -12.80
C VAL A 540 -8.73 4.54 -13.06
N TYR A 541 -8.03 4.03 -14.08
CA TYR A 541 -8.07 2.60 -14.44
C TYR A 541 -7.76 1.64 -13.27
N PRO A 542 -6.79 1.92 -12.37
CA PRO A 542 -6.49 1.03 -11.26
C PRO A 542 -7.67 0.71 -10.34
N MET A 543 -8.65 1.61 -10.24
CA MET A 543 -9.87 1.42 -9.44
C MET A 543 -10.77 0.33 -10.04
N HIS A 544 -10.71 0.14 -11.35
CA HIS A 544 -11.55 -0.80 -12.07
C HIS A 544 -10.82 -2.09 -12.45
N LEU A 545 -9.49 -2.04 -12.53
CA LEU A 545 -8.60 -3.15 -12.86
C LEU A 545 -8.03 -3.85 -11.62
N PHE A 546 -8.70 -3.79 -10.48
CA PHE A 546 -8.19 -4.41 -9.23
C PHE A 546 -7.89 -5.91 -9.35
N ALA A 547 -8.52 -6.62 -10.30
CA ALA A 547 -8.25 -8.03 -10.54
C ALA A 547 -6.87 -8.34 -11.12
N THR A 548 -6.18 -7.34 -11.66
CA THR A 548 -4.78 -7.47 -12.09
C THR A 548 -3.83 -7.63 -10.90
N THR A 549 -4.32 -7.42 -9.67
CA THR A 549 -3.51 -7.58 -8.46
C THR A 549 -3.16 -9.03 -8.12
N SER A 550 -3.60 -10.02 -8.92
CA SER A 550 -3.24 -11.43 -8.75
C SER A 550 -1.73 -11.67 -8.76
N TYR A 551 -1.01 -11.05 -9.70
CA TYR A 551 0.44 -11.23 -9.90
C TYR A 551 1.30 -10.82 -8.69
N CYS A 552 0.93 -9.75 -7.99
CA CYS A 552 1.65 -9.34 -6.79
C CYS A 552 0.99 -9.89 -5.51
N GLY A 553 -0.34 -9.92 -5.46
CA GLY A 553 -1.13 -10.30 -4.30
C GLY A 553 -0.91 -11.74 -3.86
N ILE A 554 -0.62 -12.66 -4.78
CA ILE A 554 -0.27 -14.05 -4.43
C ILE A 554 0.99 -14.11 -3.55
N PHE A 555 1.99 -13.25 -3.77
CA PHE A 555 3.20 -13.25 -2.94
C PHE A 555 3.00 -12.56 -1.58
N ASN A 556 1.99 -11.69 -1.44
CA ASN A 556 1.52 -11.26 -0.12
C ASN A 556 0.73 -12.37 0.57
N LEU A 557 -0.11 -13.10 -0.18
CA LEU A 557 -0.83 -14.27 0.33
C LEU A 557 0.13 -15.32 0.89
N LEU A 558 1.23 -15.58 0.20
CA LEU A 558 2.23 -16.57 0.58
C LEU A 558 3.29 -16.05 1.59
N ASP A 559 3.33 -14.73 1.83
CA ASP A 559 4.41 -14.03 2.54
C ASP A 559 5.81 -14.20 1.92
N PHE A 560 5.87 -14.41 0.61
CA PHE A 560 7.14 -14.57 -0.11
C PHE A 560 7.83 -13.22 -0.26
N ALA A 561 9.15 -13.19 -0.15
CA ALA A 561 9.93 -12.04 -0.59
C ALA A 561 9.71 -11.85 -2.10
N ALA A 562 9.45 -10.64 -2.56
CA ALA A 562 9.21 -10.36 -3.97
C ALA A 562 9.78 -9.01 -4.39
N GLY A 563 10.68 -9.01 -5.36
CA GLY A 563 11.34 -7.81 -5.88
C GLY A 563 11.10 -7.60 -7.36
N THR A 564 11.36 -6.38 -7.82
CA THR A 564 11.14 -5.96 -9.20
C THR A 564 12.29 -5.10 -9.70
N VAL A 565 12.57 -5.23 -10.99
CA VAL A 565 13.51 -4.37 -11.74
C VAL A 565 12.94 -4.10 -13.13
N CYS A 566 13.18 -2.91 -13.68
CA CYS A 566 12.83 -2.57 -15.05
C CYS A 566 13.77 -3.29 -16.03
N VAL A 567 13.22 -4.04 -16.98
CA VAL A 567 14.02 -4.82 -17.95
C VAL A 567 13.89 -4.35 -19.38
N SER A 568 12.78 -3.70 -19.73
CA SER A 568 12.52 -3.25 -21.10
C SER A 568 11.59 -2.04 -21.10
N LYS A 569 11.19 -1.61 -22.29
CA LYS A 569 10.14 -0.62 -22.53
C LYS A 569 9.10 -1.21 -23.48
N VAL A 570 7.90 -0.67 -23.47
CA VAL A 570 6.86 -1.01 -24.46
C VAL A 570 7.35 -0.57 -25.85
N THR A 571 7.28 -1.48 -26.81
CA THR A 571 7.66 -1.26 -28.22
C THR A 571 6.43 -1.05 -29.09
N GLU A 572 6.62 -0.53 -30.31
CA GLU A 572 5.54 -0.43 -31.29
C GLU A 572 4.96 -1.81 -31.65
N GLU A 573 5.79 -2.86 -31.67
CA GLU A 573 5.33 -4.22 -31.94
C GLU A 573 4.43 -4.73 -30.81
N ASP A 574 4.75 -4.42 -29.55
CA ASP A 574 3.85 -4.77 -28.43
C ASP A 574 2.49 -4.10 -28.58
N GLU A 575 2.46 -2.86 -29.04
CA GLU A 575 1.22 -2.11 -29.27
C GLU A 575 0.43 -2.69 -30.47
N ARG A 576 1.11 -3.08 -31.56
CA ARG A 576 0.46 -3.78 -32.68
C ARG A 576 -0.17 -5.10 -32.24
N MET A 577 0.55 -5.90 -31.45
CA MET A 577 0.07 -7.18 -30.92
C MET A 577 -1.11 -7.04 -29.95
N LEU A 578 -1.42 -5.84 -29.43
CA LEU A 578 -2.64 -5.63 -28.64
C LEU A 578 -3.89 -5.89 -29.47
N ALA A 579 -3.85 -5.79 -30.80
CA ALA A 579 -4.98 -6.12 -31.67
C ALA A 579 -5.54 -7.53 -31.39
N ASP A 580 -4.65 -8.48 -31.11
CA ASP A 580 -4.97 -9.89 -30.84
C ASP A 580 -5.18 -10.21 -29.35
N TYR A 581 -5.10 -9.19 -28.48
CA TYR A 581 -5.34 -9.37 -27.06
C TYR A 581 -6.82 -9.71 -26.78
N PRO A 582 -7.13 -10.63 -25.85
CA PRO A 582 -8.50 -11.07 -25.58
C PRO A 582 -9.46 -9.92 -25.26
N GLU A 583 -10.74 -10.15 -25.52
CA GLU A 583 -11.84 -9.21 -25.25
C GLU A 583 -13.13 -9.95 -24.82
N ASP A 584 -13.01 -11.20 -24.39
CA ASP A 584 -14.12 -12.05 -23.95
C ASP A 584 -14.65 -11.66 -22.56
N ASP A 585 -13.86 -10.95 -21.75
CA ASP A 585 -14.31 -10.37 -20.48
C ASP A 585 -14.10 -8.84 -20.37
N LEU A 586 -14.82 -8.20 -19.44
CA LEU A 586 -14.78 -6.75 -19.23
C LEU A 586 -13.37 -6.24 -18.88
N TRP A 587 -12.64 -6.97 -18.03
CA TRP A 587 -11.32 -6.58 -17.61
C TRP A 587 -10.29 -6.71 -18.73
N TYR A 588 -10.43 -7.69 -19.62
CA TYR A 588 -9.63 -7.80 -20.83
C TYR A 588 -9.83 -6.60 -21.76
N LYS A 589 -11.08 -6.23 -22.05
CA LYS A 589 -11.39 -5.01 -22.84
C LYS A 589 -10.78 -3.76 -22.20
N MET A 590 -10.94 -3.62 -20.88
CA MET A 590 -10.39 -2.50 -20.14
C MET A 590 -8.86 -2.48 -20.14
N ALA A 591 -8.19 -3.62 -19.97
CA ALA A 591 -6.73 -3.71 -20.01
C ALA A 591 -6.18 -3.37 -21.40
N LYS A 592 -6.84 -3.85 -22.46
CA LYS A 592 -6.51 -3.51 -23.85
C LYS A 592 -6.59 -2.01 -24.08
N GLU A 593 -7.71 -1.39 -23.72
CA GLU A 593 -7.91 0.06 -23.87
C GLU A 593 -6.93 0.87 -23.03
N ALA A 594 -6.73 0.50 -21.76
CA ALA A 594 -5.83 1.18 -20.85
C ALA A 594 -4.37 1.14 -21.31
N THR A 595 -3.98 0.13 -22.09
CA THR A 595 -2.60 -0.08 -22.58
C THR A 595 -2.30 0.71 -23.86
N LYS A 596 -3.31 1.17 -24.61
CA LYS A 596 -3.06 2.00 -25.81
C LYS A 596 -2.26 3.25 -25.48
N GLY A 597 -1.35 3.64 -26.38
CA GLY A 597 -0.46 4.79 -26.24
C GLY A 597 0.62 4.61 -25.17
N SER A 598 1.06 3.38 -24.91
CA SER A 598 2.06 3.08 -23.87
C SER A 598 3.49 2.93 -24.38
N VAL A 599 3.74 3.11 -25.69
CA VAL A 599 5.08 2.97 -26.28
C VAL A 599 6.11 3.84 -25.54
N GLY A 600 7.25 3.25 -25.21
CA GLY A 600 8.32 3.90 -24.46
C GLY A 600 8.16 3.86 -22.92
N LEU A 601 6.99 3.45 -22.40
CA LEU A 601 6.81 3.28 -20.95
C LEU A 601 7.61 2.08 -20.42
N PRO A 602 8.08 2.11 -19.17
CA PRO A 602 8.85 1.03 -18.57
C PRO A 602 8.08 -0.29 -18.47
N VAL A 603 8.82 -1.39 -18.55
CA VAL A 603 8.32 -2.75 -18.33
C VAL A 603 9.29 -3.48 -17.40
N GLY A 604 8.80 -3.83 -16.22
CA GLY A 604 9.50 -4.61 -15.22
C GLY A 604 9.04 -6.07 -15.13
N ILE A 605 9.89 -6.86 -14.48
CA ILE A 605 9.62 -8.24 -14.08
C ILE A 605 9.66 -8.37 -12.57
N GLN A 606 9.07 -9.44 -12.05
CA GLN A 606 9.08 -9.76 -10.64
C GLN A 606 9.81 -11.08 -10.41
N VAL A 607 10.64 -11.11 -9.37
CA VAL A 607 11.22 -12.34 -8.83
C VAL A 607 10.75 -12.53 -7.39
N ALA A 608 10.32 -13.73 -7.04
CA ALA A 608 9.87 -14.06 -5.69
C ALA A 608 10.50 -15.35 -5.15
N ALA A 609 10.77 -15.40 -3.85
CA ALA A 609 11.28 -16.58 -3.16
C ALA A 609 10.55 -16.78 -1.82
N PRO A 610 10.57 -18.00 -1.25
CA PRO A 610 10.01 -18.27 0.07
C PRO A 610 10.52 -17.31 1.17
N PRO A 611 9.82 -17.21 2.31
CA PRO A 611 10.19 -16.29 3.37
C PRO A 611 11.65 -16.44 3.81
N TYR A 612 12.30 -15.32 4.14
CA TYR A 612 13.69 -15.21 4.58
C TYR A 612 14.78 -15.53 3.53
N HIS A 613 14.41 -15.63 2.26
CA HIS A 613 15.33 -15.79 1.12
C HIS A 613 15.39 -14.51 0.25
N GLU A 614 15.33 -13.33 0.87
CA GLU A 614 15.47 -12.06 0.16
C GLU A 614 16.78 -11.97 -0.63
N GLU A 615 17.87 -12.51 -0.08
CA GLU A 615 19.19 -12.54 -0.70
C GLU A 615 19.18 -13.30 -2.03
N THR A 616 18.41 -14.40 -2.14
CA THR A 616 18.21 -15.13 -3.41
C THR A 616 17.46 -14.28 -4.44
N VAL A 617 16.38 -13.59 -4.02
CA VAL A 617 15.62 -12.67 -4.90
C VAL A 617 16.52 -11.56 -5.43
N LEU A 618 17.24 -10.91 -4.52
CA LEU A 618 18.14 -9.81 -4.83
C LEU A 618 19.29 -10.24 -5.73
N ARG A 619 19.82 -11.45 -5.54
CA ARG A 619 20.85 -12.01 -6.42
C ARG A 619 20.34 -12.16 -7.85
N ILE A 620 19.20 -12.81 -8.05
CA ILE A 620 18.62 -13.01 -9.39
C ILE A 620 18.35 -11.66 -10.07
N LEU A 621 17.74 -10.71 -9.34
CA LEU A 621 17.47 -9.38 -9.89
C LEU A 621 18.75 -8.61 -10.25
N GLN A 622 19.82 -8.75 -9.46
CA GLN A 622 21.12 -8.15 -9.77
C GLN A 622 21.79 -8.79 -10.99
N ASP A 623 21.65 -10.10 -11.17
CA ASP A 623 22.13 -10.81 -12.36
C ASP A 623 21.40 -10.31 -13.62
N ILE A 624 20.08 -10.09 -13.52
CA ILE A 624 19.27 -9.48 -14.59
C ILE A 624 19.74 -8.06 -14.89
N GLU A 625 19.86 -7.18 -13.88
CA GLU A 625 20.32 -5.79 -14.04
C GLU A 625 21.68 -5.73 -14.75
N LYS A 626 22.66 -6.51 -14.28
CA LYS A 626 24.01 -6.57 -14.88
C LYS A 626 23.99 -7.06 -16.32
N SER A 627 23.11 -8.02 -16.67
CA SER A 627 23.01 -8.51 -18.04
C SER A 627 22.56 -7.42 -19.01
N ILE A 628 21.61 -6.58 -18.59
CA ILE A 628 21.05 -5.48 -19.39
C ILE A 628 22.09 -4.36 -19.54
N GLU A 629 22.82 -4.03 -18.47
CA GLU A 629 23.89 -3.01 -18.54
C GLU A 629 25.02 -3.43 -19.50
N ARG A 630 25.38 -4.72 -19.52
CA ARG A 630 26.36 -5.27 -20.47
C ARG A 630 25.88 -5.15 -21.92
N GLU A 631 24.62 -5.51 -22.18
CA GLU A 631 24.00 -5.41 -23.52
C GLU A 631 24.03 -3.97 -24.04
N LYS A 632 23.62 -2.99 -23.23
CA LYS A 632 23.69 -1.56 -23.59
C LYS A 632 25.11 -1.09 -23.88
N THR A 633 26.10 -1.60 -23.14
CA THR A 633 27.51 -1.24 -23.34
C THR A 633 28.07 -1.81 -24.64
N LEU A 634 27.60 -2.98 -25.07
CA LEU A 634 27.99 -3.58 -26.35
C LEU A 634 27.35 -2.85 -27.53
N VAL A 635 26.05 -2.56 -27.46
CA VAL A 635 25.33 -1.81 -28.51
C VAL A 635 25.89 -0.41 -28.70
N ASN A 636 26.35 0.27 -27.64
CA ASN A 636 26.97 1.60 -27.77
C ASN A 636 28.40 1.58 -28.32
N LYS A 637 29.04 0.41 -28.44
CA LYS A 637 30.39 0.24 -28.99
C LYS A 637 30.40 -0.16 -30.47
N GLU A 638 29.29 -0.70 -30.95
CA GLU A 638 29.02 -0.96 -32.38
C GLU A 638 28.44 0.30 -33.04
#